data_AF-A0A972EZ80-F1
#
_entry.id   AF-A0A972EZ80-F1
#
_cell.length_a   1.000
_cell.length_b   1.000
_cell.length_c   1.000
_cell.angle_alpha   90.00
_cell.angle_beta   90.00
_cell.angle_gamma   90.00
#
_symmetry.space_group_name_H-M   'P 1'
#
loop_
_entity.id
_entity.type
_entity.pdbx_description
1 polymer ?
#
loop_
_entity_poly.entity_id
_entity_poly.type
_entity_poly.pdbx_seq_one_letter_code
_entity_poly.pdbx_strand_id
1 'polypeptide(L)'
;MSPEDPHDRTFTLLAPLSGPLMPIEQVPDPVFARKMVGDGISVDPLDQTLLAPCSGKILNLHQAGHAVTILTPQGIQVLLHIGLDTVAMKGKGFKPLVTAGQAITTGTPLIEFDADLIALRAKSLLTQIVITNTELATDIIPCRGMVTAGKDPILSYTLVSAADERPASEAGITATSEAILIPNPTGLHARPAAVLANLAKKFSSEIQLVKGDRQANAKSLVALMALEVGHNDKVTLTARGPDARDAVDSLGTQLRQGLGDEGCSPAPAPASVVLSADAAPAPRPVVADPDLFSGVAAAPGLAVGAVFQVRHASMVIDDTDSDDPQQERSRLEQALAQAHVQLDALRTSLHAQRAADKAAIFAAHQEMLDDPDLLEIAWSALAKGKRADFAWHRAFTTHADRLAGLRNELLAGRANDLRDVGRRVLTFLTGETPEITPPPPGSILVAEELAPSDVAALDRNLVRGFCTTTGGATSHVAILARSLDIPAVAGIDPRALELEDGIQAVLDGSSGTLRLNPSPEQVAGIRTAQEQLAQRKKQELEVAGQPAVTLDNHRVEVAANIGSLADAREVLGLGGEGVGLLRSEFLFMERATAPDEEEQFETYRGIAEALSGRPVIIRTLDVGGDKPLSYLPIPKEDNPFLGERGLRVGLERPEILRTQLRAILRASAFGTVRVMFPMVGLLSELRDARAILEQERARLGVAPIEAGIMVEIPAAALMAARFAQEADFFSIGTNDLTQ
;
A
#
# COMPACT_ATOMS: atom_id res chain seq x y z
N MET A 1 40.31 -20.31 44.70
CA MET A 1 39.72 -19.03 44.25
C MET A 1 38.51 -18.78 45.11
N SER A 2 38.42 -17.58 45.67
CA SER A 2 37.48 -17.18 46.73
C SER A 2 36.02 -17.44 46.36
N PRO A 3 35.14 -17.72 47.33
CA PRO A 3 33.71 -17.90 47.09
C PRO A 3 33.11 -16.51 46.80
N GLU A 4 32.59 -16.31 45.59
CA GLU A 4 31.94 -15.06 45.21
C GLU A 4 30.68 -14.84 46.05
N ASP A 5 30.57 -13.60 46.52
CA ASP A 5 29.55 -13.03 47.37
C ASP A 5 28.15 -13.17 46.69
N PRO A 6 27.12 -13.73 47.34
CA PRO A 6 25.80 -13.97 46.73
C PRO A 6 24.98 -12.68 46.48
N HIS A 7 25.62 -11.52 46.40
CA HIS A 7 25.02 -10.21 46.16
C HIS A 7 25.53 -9.50 44.89
N ASP A 8 26.51 -10.07 44.17
CA ASP A 8 26.93 -9.49 42.90
C ASP A 8 26.06 -10.03 41.74
N ARG A 9 25.07 -9.23 41.33
CA ARG A 9 24.17 -9.51 40.19
C ARG A 9 24.69 -8.91 38.89
N THR A 10 25.92 -8.40 38.91
CA THR A 10 26.59 -7.78 37.78
C THR A 10 27.35 -8.85 37.00
N PHE A 11 27.03 -9.00 35.73
CA PHE A 11 27.70 -9.91 34.82
C PHE A 11 28.46 -9.11 33.78
N THR A 12 29.53 -9.70 33.25
CA THR A 12 30.37 -9.06 32.26
C THR A 12 30.56 -9.97 31.06
N LEU A 13 30.44 -9.40 29.86
CA LEU A 13 30.79 -10.03 28.60
C LEU A 13 32.24 -9.72 28.26
N LEU A 14 33.02 -10.74 27.91
CA LEU A 14 34.37 -10.57 27.41
C LEU A 14 34.36 -10.29 25.90
N ALA A 15 35.40 -9.63 25.41
CA ALA A 15 35.58 -9.34 24.00
C ALA A 15 35.58 -10.64 23.19
N PRO A 16 34.65 -10.84 22.24
CA PRO A 16 34.69 -12.01 21.38
C PRO A 16 35.76 -11.90 20.28
N LEU A 17 36.25 -10.68 20.02
CA LEU A 17 37.25 -10.32 19.00
C LEU A 17 38.16 -9.22 19.55
N SER A 18 39.43 -9.18 19.15
CA SER A 18 40.30 -8.04 19.44
C SER A 18 40.00 -6.92 18.46
N GLY A 19 39.99 -5.68 18.93
CA GLY A 19 39.60 -4.55 18.10
C GLY A 19 39.20 -3.30 18.90
N PRO A 20 39.12 -2.12 18.25
CA PRO A 20 38.57 -0.95 18.90
C PRO A 20 37.07 -1.14 19.09
N LEU A 21 36.58 -0.78 20.28
CA LEU A 21 35.17 -0.75 20.59
C LEU A 21 34.51 0.49 20.01
N MET A 22 33.32 0.30 19.44
CA MET A 22 32.48 1.35 18.90
C MET A 22 31.11 1.29 19.60
N PRO A 23 30.57 2.43 20.07
CA PRO A 23 29.21 2.51 20.59
C PRO A 23 28.20 2.00 19.56
N ILE A 24 27.19 1.26 20.01
CA ILE A 24 26.22 0.63 19.09
C ILE A 24 25.47 1.68 18.25
N GLU A 25 25.27 2.89 18.79
CA GLU A 25 24.63 4.03 18.12
C GLU A 25 25.44 4.60 16.94
N GLN A 26 26.73 4.27 16.85
CA GLN A 26 27.63 4.72 15.78
C GLN A 26 27.80 3.68 14.66
N VAL A 27 27.19 2.50 14.80
CA VAL A 27 27.20 1.48 13.75
C VAL A 27 26.44 2.00 12.52
N PRO A 28 26.98 1.89 11.29
CA PRO A 28 26.35 2.43 10.08
C PRO A 28 25.20 1.55 9.55
N ASP A 29 24.33 1.11 10.47
CA ASP A 29 23.12 0.34 10.21
C ASP A 29 21.98 0.81 11.14
N PRO A 30 20.83 1.26 10.62
CA PRO A 30 19.75 1.81 11.44
C PRO A 30 19.10 0.82 12.42
N VAL A 31 19.16 -0.49 12.15
CA VAL A 31 18.56 -1.53 13.01
C VAL A 31 19.39 -1.64 14.29
N PHE A 32 20.72 -1.68 14.18
CA PHE A 32 21.62 -1.70 15.33
C PHE A 32 21.78 -0.32 15.99
N ALA A 33 21.94 0.75 15.21
CA ALA A 33 22.16 2.11 15.73
C ALA A 33 20.98 2.65 16.55
N ARG A 34 19.76 2.21 16.25
CA ARG A 34 18.54 2.57 17.01
C ARG A 34 18.17 1.53 18.07
N LYS A 35 19.06 0.55 18.33
CA LYS A 35 18.87 -0.52 19.32
C LYS A 35 17.60 -1.36 19.10
N MET A 36 17.13 -1.50 17.85
CA MET A 36 15.89 -2.24 17.54
C MET A 36 15.98 -3.73 17.86
N VAL A 37 17.19 -4.29 17.83
CA VAL A 37 17.47 -5.71 18.13
C VAL A 37 17.87 -5.92 19.61
N GLY A 38 18.17 -4.84 20.33
CA GLY A 38 18.64 -4.86 21.71
C GLY A 38 19.78 -3.86 21.98
N ASP A 39 20.23 -3.77 23.24
CA ASP A 39 21.35 -2.92 23.63
C ASP A 39 22.68 -3.70 23.60
N GLY A 40 23.80 -3.02 23.34
CA GLY A 40 25.05 -3.69 23.07
C GLY A 40 26.21 -2.78 22.72
N ILE A 41 27.21 -3.40 22.08
CA ILE A 41 28.44 -2.74 21.63
C ILE A 41 28.92 -3.38 20.34
N SER A 42 29.71 -2.65 19.55
CA SER A 42 30.35 -3.19 18.35
C SER A 42 31.86 -3.22 18.50
N VAL A 43 32.51 -4.20 17.87
CA VAL A 43 33.98 -4.30 17.75
C VAL A 43 34.35 -4.21 16.28
N ASP A 44 35.39 -3.44 15.94
CA ASP A 44 36.04 -3.51 14.63
C ASP A 44 37.14 -4.59 14.65
N PRO A 45 36.93 -5.75 14.01
CA PRO A 45 37.77 -6.93 14.25
C PRO A 45 39.19 -6.81 13.71
N LEU A 46 40.17 -7.20 14.53
CA LEU A 46 41.56 -7.46 14.16
C LEU A 46 41.86 -8.97 14.06
N ASP A 47 40.98 -9.81 14.60
CA ASP A 47 41.05 -11.27 14.55
C ASP A 47 40.02 -11.84 13.57
N GLN A 48 40.23 -13.10 13.16
CA GLN A 48 39.37 -13.84 12.22
C GLN A 48 38.63 -15.02 12.87
N THR A 49 38.60 -15.07 14.20
CA THR A 49 37.88 -16.10 14.95
C THR A 49 37.06 -15.47 16.05
N LEU A 50 35.74 -15.58 15.94
CA LEU A 50 34.79 -15.12 16.93
C LEU A 50 34.79 -16.07 18.13
N LEU A 51 35.12 -15.58 19.31
CA LEU A 51 35.08 -16.34 20.56
C LEU A 51 33.77 -16.10 21.33
N ALA A 52 33.42 -17.03 22.21
CA ALA A 52 32.28 -16.87 23.10
C ALA A 52 32.55 -15.78 24.16
N PRO A 53 31.75 -14.69 24.22
CA PRO A 53 31.91 -13.63 25.22
C PRO A 53 31.47 -14.07 26.63
N CYS A 54 30.69 -15.15 26.73
CA CYS A 54 30.18 -15.72 27.97
C CYS A 54 29.95 -17.24 27.83
N SER A 55 29.75 -17.92 28.96
CA SER A 55 29.39 -19.34 28.99
C SER A 55 27.87 -19.49 28.83
N GLY A 56 27.42 -20.53 28.14
CA GLY A 56 25.99 -20.72 27.85
C GLY A 56 25.72 -21.84 26.86
N LYS A 57 24.53 -21.82 26.26
CA LYS A 57 24.10 -22.76 25.21
C LYS A 57 23.86 -21.99 23.92
N ILE A 58 24.30 -22.51 22.78
CA ILE A 58 23.97 -21.93 21.48
C ILE A 58 22.46 -22.06 21.28
N LEU A 59 21.73 -20.94 21.31
CA LEU A 59 20.29 -20.90 21.09
C LEU A 59 19.98 -21.00 19.61
N ASN A 60 20.69 -20.21 18.81
CA ASN A 60 20.53 -20.18 17.36
C ASN A 60 21.89 -19.96 16.69
N LEU A 61 22.09 -20.62 15.56
CA LEU A 61 23.19 -20.33 14.64
C LEU A 61 22.54 -20.07 13.28
N HIS A 62 22.72 -18.86 12.76
CA HIS A 62 22.10 -18.47 11.51
C HIS A 62 22.60 -19.37 10.36
N GLN A 63 21.72 -19.74 9.41
CA GLN A 63 22.05 -20.70 8.33
C GLN A 63 23.25 -20.25 7.48
N ALA A 64 23.41 -18.93 7.29
CA ALA A 64 24.54 -18.34 6.59
C ALA A 64 25.82 -18.18 7.47
N GLY A 65 25.84 -18.69 8.70
CA GLY A 65 27.02 -18.80 9.56
C GLY A 65 27.61 -17.49 10.08
N HIS A 66 27.03 -16.32 9.78
CA HIS A 66 27.56 -15.00 10.18
C HIS A 66 27.06 -14.51 11.53
N ALA A 67 26.03 -15.15 12.10
CA ALA A 67 25.45 -14.74 13.38
C ALA A 67 25.14 -15.94 14.27
N VAL A 68 25.34 -15.77 15.57
CA VAL A 68 25.10 -16.79 16.59
C VAL A 68 24.53 -16.15 17.85
N THR A 69 23.50 -16.76 18.43
CA THR A 69 22.88 -16.32 19.68
C THR A 69 23.22 -17.29 20.79
N ILE A 70 23.75 -16.79 21.91
CA ILE A 70 24.08 -17.56 23.10
C ILE A 70 23.04 -17.28 24.18
N LEU A 71 22.45 -18.33 24.73
CA LEU A 71 21.63 -18.24 25.93
C LEU A 71 22.49 -18.52 27.16
N THR A 72 22.65 -17.52 28.03
CA THR A 72 23.39 -17.69 29.29
C THR A 72 22.59 -18.55 30.29
N PRO A 73 23.24 -19.15 31.30
CA PRO A 73 22.54 -19.88 32.37
C PRO A 73 21.50 -19.03 33.11
N GLN A 74 21.65 -17.70 33.08
CA GLN A 74 20.75 -16.76 33.72
C GLN A 74 19.62 -16.27 32.80
N GLY A 75 19.52 -16.80 31.57
CA GLY A 75 18.43 -16.51 30.64
C GLY A 75 18.67 -15.33 29.68
N ILE A 76 19.85 -14.72 29.69
CA ILE A 76 20.20 -13.62 28.77
C ILE A 76 20.56 -14.17 27.40
N GLN A 77 20.00 -13.56 26.35
CA GLN A 77 20.28 -13.87 24.95
C GLN A 77 21.29 -12.87 24.40
N VAL A 78 22.50 -13.34 24.11
CA VAL A 78 23.58 -12.55 23.54
C VAL A 78 23.72 -12.91 22.06
N LEU A 79 23.30 -12.00 21.18
CA LEU A 79 23.49 -12.09 19.73
C LEU A 79 24.87 -11.55 19.36
N LEU A 80 25.63 -12.37 18.64
CA LEU A 80 26.88 -12.00 17.98
C LEU A 80 26.64 -11.98 16.47
N HIS A 81 26.80 -10.83 15.84
CA HIS A 81 26.57 -10.64 14.40
C HIS A 81 27.83 -10.11 13.72
N ILE A 82 28.46 -10.92 12.86
CA ILE A 82 29.72 -10.59 12.19
C ILE A 82 29.44 -9.82 10.90
N GLY A 83 29.91 -8.57 10.84
CA GLY A 83 29.77 -7.66 9.70
C GLY A 83 28.33 -7.17 9.48
N LEU A 84 28.17 -6.12 8.67
CA LEU A 84 26.86 -5.57 8.29
C LEU A 84 26.47 -6.03 6.87
N ASP A 85 25.20 -6.38 6.66
CA ASP A 85 24.65 -6.93 5.41
C ASP A 85 25.26 -8.29 4.97
N THR A 86 25.77 -9.09 5.90
CA THR A 86 26.43 -10.37 5.63
C THR A 86 25.47 -11.52 5.28
N VAL A 87 24.15 -11.32 5.43
CA VAL A 87 23.10 -12.27 5.01
C VAL A 87 23.19 -12.58 3.51
N ALA A 88 23.45 -11.56 2.68
CA ALA A 88 23.55 -11.70 1.21
C ALA A 88 24.75 -12.55 0.76
N MET A 89 25.72 -12.80 1.64
CA MET A 89 26.90 -13.63 1.35
C MET A 89 26.59 -15.13 1.33
N LYS A 90 25.39 -15.56 1.75
CA LYS A 90 24.89 -16.96 1.69
C LYS A 90 25.90 -17.99 2.23
N GLY A 91 26.56 -17.68 3.35
CA GLY A 91 27.52 -18.57 4.01
C GLY A 91 28.96 -18.50 3.50
N LYS A 92 29.25 -17.75 2.42
CA LYS A 92 30.62 -17.60 1.92
C LYS A 92 31.43 -16.71 2.87
N GLY A 93 32.58 -17.20 3.33
CA GLY A 93 33.46 -16.46 4.25
C GLY A 93 33.21 -16.74 5.72
N PHE A 94 32.29 -17.64 6.07
CA PHE A 94 32.01 -18.04 7.46
C PHE A 94 32.09 -19.56 7.61
N LYS A 95 32.78 -20.02 8.65
CA LYS A 95 32.91 -21.42 9.02
C LYS A 95 32.53 -21.59 10.49
N PRO A 96 31.28 -21.98 10.78
CA PRO A 96 30.85 -22.26 12.14
C PRO A 96 31.62 -23.45 12.73
N LEU A 97 32.05 -23.31 13.99
CA LEU A 97 32.75 -24.33 14.77
C LEU A 97 31.84 -24.97 15.84
N VAL A 98 30.61 -24.47 15.97
CA VAL A 98 29.60 -24.93 16.93
C VAL A 98 28.28 -25.23 16.25
N THR A 99 27.39 -25.97 16.92
CA THR A 99 26.03 -26.26 16.46
C THR A 99 24.96 -25.74 17.42
N ALA A 100 23.76 -25.47 16.92
CA ALA A 100 22.62 -25.11 17.76
C ALA A 100 22.39 -26.18 18.84
N GLY A 101 22.15 -25.73 20.07
CA GLY A 101 22.00 -26.56 21.25
C GLY A 101 23.30 -26.98 21.96
N GLN A 102 24.47 -26.68 21.41
CA GLN A 102 25.75 -27.00 22.04
C GLN A 102 26.01 -26.13 23.28
N ALA A 103 26.47 -26.74 24.38
CA ALA A 103 26.97 -26.01 25.54
C ALA A 103 28.41 -25.54 25.30
N ILE A 104 28.70 -24.29 25.68
CA ILE A 104 29.98 -23.61 25.45
C ILE A 104 30.45 -22.91 26.73
N THR A 105 31.76 -22.75 26.88
CA THR A 105 32.36 -21.93 27.93
C THR A 105 32.89 -20.62 27.34
N THR A 106 33.06 -19.59 28.17
CA THR A 106 33.66 -18.32 27.77
C THR A 106 35.01 -18.57 27.09
N GLY A 107 35.25 -17.92 25.95
CA GLY A 107 36.46 -18.09 25.13
C GLY A 107 36.41 -19.26 24.14
N THR A 108 35.33 -20.06 24.10
CA THR A 108 35.18 -21.13 23.08
C THR A 108 35.13 -20.52 21.67
N PRO A 109 35.90 -21.01 20.69
CA PRO A 109 35.78 -20.59 19.29
C PRO A 109 34.40 -20.94 18.71
N LEU A 110 33.72 -19.94 18.14
CA LEU A 110 32.35 -20.07 17.61
C LEU A 110 32.31 -20.10 16.09
N ILE A 111 32.94 -19.13 15.44
CA ILE A 111 32.92 -18.95 13.99
C ILE A 111 34.30 -18.47 13.55
N GLU A 112 34.91 -19.16 12.59
CA GLU A 112 36.03 -18.63 11.80
C GLU A 112 35.46 -17.84 10.61
N PHE A 113 36.02 -16.68 10.32
CA PHE A 113 35.56 -15.86 9.19
C PHE A 113 36.72 -15.22 8.42
N ASP A 114 36.53 -15.02 7.12
CA ASP A 114 37.51 -14.37 6.24
C ASP A 114 37.24 -12.86 6.21
N ALA A 115 38.05 -12.11 6.99
CA ALA A 115 37.88 -10.67 7.13
C ALA A 115 38.09 -9.92 5.81
N ASP A 116 39.04 -10.35 4.97
CA ASP A 116 39.30 -9.71 3.67
C ASP A 116 38.10 -9.89 2.73
N LEU A 117 37.52 -11.09 2.70
CA LEU A 117 36.35 -11.38 1.89
C LEU A 117 35.11 -10.60 2.33
N ILE A 118 34.91 -10.44 3.65
CA ILE A 118 33.79 -9.66 4.20
C ILE A 118 34.01 -8.17 3.93
N ALA A 119 35.21 -7.62 4.14
CA ALA A 119 35.51 -6.22 3.82
C ALA A 119 35.22 -5.86 2.35
N LEU A 120 35.42 -6.81 1.43
CA LEU A 120 35.17 -6.61 0.00
C LEU A 120 33.70 -6.72 -0.42
N ARG A 121 32.84 -7.37 0.38
CA ARG A 121 31.49 -7.78 -0.05
C ARG A 121 30.36 -7.37 0.89
N ALA A 122 30.68 -7.02 2.12
CA ALA A 122 29.75 -6.52 3.12
C ALA A 122 29.92 -5.01 3.29
N LYS A 123 28.92 -4.36 3.87
CA LYS A 123 28.93 -2.91 4.07
C LYS A 123 29.97 -2.47 5.12
N SER A 124 30.26 -3.36 6.07
CA SER A 124 31.24 -3.14 7.13
C SER A 124 31.66 -4.47 7.76
N LEU A 125 32.87 -4.51 8.32
CA LEU A 125 33.40 -5.61 9.14
C LEU A 125 32.99 -5.52 10.62
N LEU A 126 32.40 -4.39 11.04
CA LEU A 126 31.97 -4.19 12.41
C LEU A 126 31.13 -5.37 12.88
N THR A 127 31.50 -5.95 14.01
CA THR A 127 30.81 -7.10 14.62
C THR A 127 30.04 -6.63 15.84
N GLN A 128 28.72 -6.87 15.87
CA GLN A 128 27.83 -6.42 16.94
C GLN A 128 27.67 -7.50 18.00
N ILE A 129 27.73 -7.10 19.26
CA ILE A 129 27.46 -7.91 20.45
C ILE A 129 26.29 -7.28 21.18
N VAL A 130 25.11 -7.92 21.12
CA VAL A 130 23.84 -7.33 21.54
C VAL A 130 23.11 -8.26 22.50
N ILE A 131 22.58 -7.72 23.59
CA ILE A 131 21.62 -8.41 24.46
C ILE A 131 20.24 -8.19 23.87
N THR A 132 19.59 -9.26 23.39
CA THR A 132 18.33 -9.15 22.63
C THR A 132 17.08 -9.17 23.50
N ASN A 133 17.20 -9.57 24.76
CA ASN A 133 16.13 -9.57 25.76
C ASN A 133 16.47 -8.61 26.91
N THR A 134 16.52 -7.32 26.57
CA THR A 134 16.89 -6.24 27.50
C THR A 134 15.97 -6.12 28.70
N GLU A 135 14.75 -6.68 28.65
CA GLU A 135 13.84 -6.76 29.79
C GLU A 135 14.36 -7.58 30.98
N LEU A 136 15.35 -8.46 30.76
CA LEU A 136 15.99 -9.25 31.80
C LEU A 136 17.31 -8.65 32.32
N ALA A 137 17.78 -7.56 31.72
CA ALA A 137 19.06 -6.92 32.02
C ALA A 137 18.95 -5.40 32.16
N THR A 138 19.33 -4.84 33.31
CA THR A 138 19.45 -3.39 33.55
C THR A 138 20.92 -2.97 33.59
N ASP A 139 21.17 -1.65 33.59
CA ASP A 139 22.51 -1.07 33.70
C ASP A 139 23.52 -1.65 32.70
N ILE A 140 23.10 -1.75 31.43
CA ILE A 140 23.95 -2.20 30.33
C ILE A 140 24.99 -1.12 30.04
N ILE A 141 26.20 -1.31 30.52
CA ILE A 141 27.29 -0.32 30.46
C ILE A 141 28.37 -0.84 29.50
N PRO A 142 28.49 -0.26 28.29
CA PRO A 142 29.55 -0.60 27.34
C PRO A 142 30.91 -0.03 27.78
N CYS A 143 31.97 -0.83 27.61
CA CYS A 143 33.35 -0.37 27.77
C CYS A 143 33.82 0.46 26.57
N ARG A 144 34.97 1.13 26.67
CA ARG A 144 35.56 1.94 25.58
C ARG A 144 37.03 1.62 25.40
N GLY A 145 37.54 1.79 24.18
CA GLY A 145 38.96 1.64 23.86
C GLY A 145 39.28 0.35 23.10
N MET A 146 40.56 -0.03 23.10
CA MET A 146 41.02 -1.29 22.50
C MET A 146 40.79 -2.46 23.46
N VAL A 147 40.32 -3.58 22.91
CA VAL A 147 40.17 -4.84 23.65
C VAL A 147 40.89 -6.00 22.95
N THR A 148 41.24 -7.01 23.76
CA THR A 148 41.83 -8.28 23.34
C THR A 148 40.81 -9.41 23.52
N ALA A 149 40.59 -10.21 22.47
CA ALA A 149 39.66 -11.32 22.47
C ALA A 149 39.89 -12.28 23.66
N GLY A 150 38.82 -12.65 24.34
CA GLY A 150 38.80 -13.60 25.46
C GLY A 150 39.46 -13.10 26.76
N LYS A 151 39.91 -11.85 26.83
CA LYS A 151 40.59 -11.29 28.00
C LYS A 151 39.89 -10.06 28.57
N ASP A 152 39.65 -9.07 27.73
CA ASP A 152 39.17 -7.77 28.17
C ASP A 152 37.63 -7.71 28.20
N PRO A 153 37.01 -7.04 29.18
CA PRO A 153 35.57 -6.86 29.22
C PRO A 153 35.10 -5.83 28.19
N ILE A 154 33.93 -6.06 27.59
CA ILE A 154 33.34 -5.14 26.60
C ILE A 154 32.02 -4.52 27.05
N LEU A 155 31.31 -5.19 27.95
CA LEU A 155 29.98 -4.79 28.38
C LEU A 155 29.67 -5.45 29.74
N SER A 156 29.17 -4.67 30.70
CA SER A 156 28.61 -5.19 31.95
C SER A 156 27.10 -4.95 32.01
N TYR A 157 26.37 -5.83 32.66
CA TYR A 157 24.92 -5.72 32.86
C TYR A 157 24.49 -6.33 34.19
N THR A 158 23.37 -5.87 34.75
CA THR A 158 22.80 -6.38 36.00
C THR A 158 21.52 -7.16 35.73
N LEU A 159 21.35 -8.35 36.32
CA LEU A 159 20.11 -9.12 36.15
C LEU A 159 18.94 -8.55 36.96
N VAL A 160 17.78 -8.47 36.31
CA VAL A 160 16.51 -8.11 36.95
C VAL A 160 16.02 -9.29 37.80
N SER A 161 15.65 -9.05 39.06
CA SER A 161 15.25 -10.12 39.98
C SER A 161 13.76 -10.46 39.87
N ALA A 162 13.42 -11.73 40.01
CA ALA A 162 12.03 -12.20 40.13
C ALA A 162 11.33 -11.74 41.43
N ALA A 163 12.05 -11.07 42.35
CA ALA A 163 11.49 -10.41 43.53
C ALA A 163 11.31 -8.89 43.33
N ASP A 164 11.75 -8.35 42.19
CA ASP A 164 11.37 -7.03 41.70
C ASP A 164 10.19 -7.17 40.73
N GLU A 165 9.16 -7.93 41.15
CA GLU A 165 7.82 -7.65 40.65
C GLU A 165 7.43 -6.25 41.10
N ARG A 166 7.55 -5.33 40.14
CA ARG A 166 7.13 -3.93 40.17
C ARG A 166 8.00 -3.04 41.06
N PRO A 167 8.69 -2.04 40.48
CA PRO A 167 8.61 -0.75 41.10
C PRO A 167 7.13 -0.30 40.99
N ALA A 168 6.41 -0.41 42.11
CA ALA A 168 5.32 0.52 42.32
C ALA A 168 5.93 1.93 42.25
N SER A 169 5.49 2.68 41.23
CA SER A 169 5.86 4.06 40.89
C SER A 169 7.12 4.26 40.04
N GLU A 170 7.02 3.93 38.75
CA GLU A 170 6.95 5.05 37.82
C GLU A 170 5.49 5.19 37.41
N ALA A 171 4.92 6.38 37.62
CA ALA A 171 3.61 6.70 37.09
C ALA A 171 3.71 6.64 35.56
N GLY A 172 3.48 5.46 34.99
CA GLY A 172 3.40 5.26 33.55
C GLY A 172 2.42 6.31 33.04
N ILE A 173 2.96 7.27 32.29
CA ILE A 173 2.21 8.44 31.86
C ILE A 173 0.98 7.89 31.14
N THR A 174 -0.18 8.12 31.73
CA THR A 174 -1.45 7.81 31.09
C THR A 174 -1.95 9.13 30.55
N ALA A 175 -2.03 9.21 29.23
CA ALA A 175 -2.56 10.37 28.55
C ALA A 175 -3.89 9.98 27.93
N THR A 176 -4.84 10.91 28.00
CA THR A 176 -6.15 10.74 27.38
C THR A 176 -6.44 12.02 26.62
N SER A 177 -6.84 11.90 25.36
CA SER A 177 -7.22 13.05 24.55
C SER A 177 -8.52 13.66 25.07
N GLU A 178 -8.82 14.88 24.64
CA GLU A 178 -10.20 15.35 24.62
C GLU A 178 -11.03 14.51 23.63
N ALA A 179 -12.36 14.61 23.70
CA ALA A 179 -13.23 13.94 22.74
C ALA A 179 -13.00 14.54 21.33
N ILE A 180 -12.62 13.68 20.39
CA ILE A 180 -12.36 14.01 18.99
C ILE A 180 -13.57 13.61 18.17
N LEU A 181 -14.09 14.53 17.35
CA LEU A 181 -15.09 14.21 16.33
C LEU A 181 -14.37 13.69 15.09
N ILE A 182 -14.79 12.54 14.57
CA ILE A 182 -14.21 12.00 13.34
C ILE A 182 -14.73 12.76 12.11
N PRO A 183 -13.84 13.42 11.35
CA PRO A 183 -14.23 14.24 10.21
C PRO A 183 -14.43 13.42 8.92
N ASN A 184 -13.95 12.17 8.89
CA ASN A 184 -14.04 11.27 7.73
C ASN A 184 -15.50 11.01 7.31
N PRO A 185 -15.91 11.34 6.06
CA PRO A 185 -17.30 11.16 5.60
C PRO A 185 -17.83 9.72 5.67
N THR A 186 -16.93 8.76 5.54
CA THR A 186 -17.15 7.30 5.59
C THR A 186 -16.74 6.70 6.93
N GLY A 187 -16.27 7.50 7.89
CA GLY A 187 -15.73 7.04 9.17
C GLY A 187 -14.32 6.47 9.09
N LEU A 188 -13.85 5.80 10.14
CA LEU A 188 -12.54 5.12 10.17
C LEU A 188 -12.59 3.77 9.43
N HIS A 189 -12.74 3.82 8.10
CA HIS A 189 -12.61 2.64 7.24
C HIS A 189 -11.15 2.28 6.93
N ALA A 190 -10.93 1.28 6.09
CA ALA A 190 -9.62 0.66 5.86
C ALA A 190 -8.44 1.63 5.64
N ARG A 191 -8.62 2.73 4.88
CA ARG A 191 -7.54 3.70 4.59
C ARG A 191 -7.18 4.57 5.82
N PRO A 192 -8.10 5.37 6.39
CA PRO A 192 -7.78 6.15 7.59
C PRO A 192 -7.42 5.25 8.79
N ALA A 193 -8.05 4.08 8.93
CA ALA A 193 -7.69 3.12 9.96
C ALA A 193 -6.26 2.57 9.77
N ALA A 194 -5.82 2.30 8.53
CA ALA A 194 -4.45 1.85 8.26
C ALA A 194 -3.42 2.96 8.51
N VAL A 195 -3.76 4.21 8.19
CA VAL A 195 -2.91 5.37 8.50
C VAL A 195 -2.78 5.53 10.02
N LEU A 196 -3.90 5.44 10.76
CA LEU A 196 -3.89 5.51 12.22
C LEU A 196 -3.06 4.38 12.83
N ALA A 197 -3.26 3.14 12.36
CA ALA A 197 -2.49 1.98 12.81
C ALA A 197 -0.99 2.16 12.56
N ASN A 198 -0.60 2.59 11.37
CA ASN A 198 0.80 2.82 11.01
C ASN A 198 1.45 3.95 11.82
N LEU A 199 0.71 5.02 12.11
CA LEU A 199 1.20 6.08 12.97
C LEU A 199 1.30 5.60 14.42
N ALA A 200 0.32 4.85 14.92
CA ALA A 200 0.30 4.32 16.27
C ALA A 200 1.44 3.31 16.51
N LYS A 201 1.80 2.50 15.50
CA LYS A 201 2.92 1.54 15.53
C LYS A 201 4.29 2.21 15.76
N LYS A 202 4.44 3.52 15.49
CA LYS A 202 5.68 4.27 15.74
C LYS A 202 5.94 4.55 17.22
N PHE A 203 4.92 4.41 18.06
CA PHE A 203 4.99 4.65 19.49
C PHE A 203 5.13 3.33 20.25
N SER A 204 5.87 3.36 21.34
CA SER A 204 6.06 2.25 22.27
C SER A 204 4.86 2.04 23.20
N SER A 205 4.10 3.09 23.50
CA SER A 205 2.91 3.04 24.36
C SER A 205 1.82 2.09 23.85
N GLU A 206 1.04 1.53 24.77
CA GLU A 206 -0.26 0.92 24.46
C GLU A 206 -1.25 2.04 24.14
N ILE A 207 -1.92 1.96 23.00
CA ILE A 207 -2.80 3.04 22.52
C ILE A 207 -4.16 2.44 22.18
N GLN A 208 -5.21 3.02 22.77
CA GLN A 208 -6.59 2.58 22.63
C GLN A 208 -7.44 3.72 22.06
N LEU A 209 -8.25 3.41 21.07
CA LEU A 209 -9.31 4.29 20.57
C LEU A 209 -10.63 3.88 21.21
N VAL A 210 -11.31 4.81 21.87
CA VAL A 210 -12.54 4.57 22.64
C VAL A 210 -13.71 5.27 21.97
N LYS A 211 -14.81 4.56 21.71
CA LYS A 211 -16.09 5.08 21.21
C LYS A 211 -17.21 4.63 22.14
N GLY A 212 -17.70 5.53 22.99
CA GLY A 212 -18.66 5.19 24.04
C GLY A 212 -18.09 4.11 24.96
N ASP A 213 -18.78 2.98 25.05
CA ASP A 213 -18.42 1.85 25.92
C ASP A 213 -17.46 0.84 25.24
N ARG A 214 -17.18 1.05 23.95
CA ARG A 214 -16.35 0.16 23.12
C ARG A 214 -14.95 0.76 22.97
N GLN A 215 -13.93 -0.09 22.92
CA GLN A 215 -12.54 0.29 22.69
C GLN A 215 -11.85 -0.63 21.69
N ALA A 216 -10.84 -0.12 21.00
CA ALA A 216 -10.03 -0.87 20.04
C ALA A 216 -8.54 -0.49 20.16
N ASN A 217 -7.65 -1.47 19.97
CA ASN A 217 -6.21 -1.21 19.86
C ASN A 217 -5.94 -0.33 18.64
N ALA A 218 -5.38 0.86 18.87
CA ALA A 218 -5.12 1.82 17.80
C ALA A 218 -3.98 1.39 16.86
N LYS A 219 -3.20 0.35 17.22
CA LYS A 219 -2.18 -0.27 16.35
C LYS A 219 -2.75 -1.39 15.48
N SER A 220 -3.98 -1.83 15.73
CA SER A 220 -4.67 -2.87 14.96
C SER A 220 -5.65 -2.24 13.97
N LEU A 221 -5.35 -2.37 12.69
CA LEU A 221 -6.24 -2.00 11.59
C LEU A 221 -7.60 -2.71 11.72
N VAL A 222 -7.58 -4.01 12.01
CA VAL A 222 -8.78 -4.83 12.11
C VAL A 222 -9.64 -4.41 13.30
N ALA A 223 -9.04 -4.13 14.46
CA ALA A 223 -9.77 -3.66 15.63
C ALA A 223 -10.37 -2.27 15.42
N LEU A 224 -9.64 -1.37 14.77
CA LEU A 224 -10.12 -0.03 14.43
C LEU A 224 -11.33 -0.07 13.49
N MET A 225 -11.30 -0.90 12.44
CA MET A 225 -12.45 -1.09 11.55
C MET A 225 -13.65 -1.70 12.29
N ALA A 226 -13.41 -2.67 13.16
CA ALA A 226 -14.44 -3.33 13.95
C ALA A 226 -15.12 -2.41 14.97
N LEU A 227 -14.53 -1.27 15.32
CA LEU A 227 -15.12 -0.27 16.21
C LEU A 227 -16.29 0.49 15.56
N GLU A 228 -16.46 0.37 14.23
CA GLU A 228 -17.51 1.04 13.44
C GLU A 228 -17.59 2.54 13.70
N VAL A 229 -16.46 3.22 13.75
CA VAL A 229 -16.43 4.67 13.96
C VAL A 229 -16.86 5.36 12.67
N GLY A 230 -18.01 6.03 12.68
CA GLY A 230 -18.60 6.76 11.57
C GLY A 230 -18.27 8.26 11.60
N HIS A 231 -18.73 8.96 10.57
CA HIS A 231 -18.63 10.42 10.48
C HIS A 231 -19.33 11.10 11.66
N ASN A 232 -18.68 12.11 12.26
CA ASN A 232 -19.12 12.85 13.44
C ASN A 232 -19.24 12.01 14.73
N ASP A 233 -18.78 10.77 14.76
CA ASP A 233 -18.71 10.04 16.02
C ASP A 233 -17.65 10.67 16.93
N LYS A 234 -17.97 10.68 18.23
CA LYS A 234 -17.04 11.11 19.28
C LYS A 234 -16.19 9.93 19.71
N VAL A 235 -14.89 10.09 19.62
CA VAL A 235 -13.90 9.12 20.09
C VAL A 235 -12.87 9.77 21.01
N THR A 236 -12.23 8.95 21.83
CA THR A 236 -11.15 9.38 22.72
C THR A 236 -9.96 8.47 22.55
N LEU A 237 -8.74 9.03 22.44
CA LEU A 237 -7.51 8.26 22.49
C LEU A 237 -7.02 8.16 23.92
N THR A 238 -6.69 6.94 24.35
CA THR A 238 -5.99 6.70 25.62
C THR A 238 -4.68 6.02 25.32
N ALA A 239 -3.57 6.57 25.80
CA ALA A 239 -2.27 5.94 25.71
C ALA A 239 -1.66 5.71 27.09
N ARG A 240 -0.96 4.59 27.25
CA ARG A 240 -0.23 4.23 28.46
C ARG A 240 1.15 3.73 28.10
N GLY A 241 2.17 4.43 28.60
CA GLY A 241 3.57 4.09 28.30
C GLY A 241 4.48 5.31 28.35
N PRO A 242 5.77 5.13 28.00
CA PRO A 242 6.78 6.17 28.16
C PRO A 242 6.60 7.36 27.21
N ASP A 243 5.98 7.16 26.05
CA ASP A 243 5.68 8.18 25.03
C ASP A 243 4.17 8.50 24.90
N ALA A 244 3.39 8.24 25.96
CA ALA A 244 1.93 8.30 25.91
C ALA A 244 1.35 9.68 25.58
N ARG A 245 1.96 10.77 26.11
CA ARG A 245 1.53 12.15 25.79
C ARG A 245 1.77 12.47 24.33
N ASP A 246 2.98 12.19 23.84
CA ASP A 246 3.36 12.43 22.44
C ASP A 246 2.50 11.60 21.48
N ALA A 247 2.17 10.36 21.86
CA ALA A 247 1.26 9.50 21.11
C ALA A 247 -0.16 10.10 21.03
N VAL A 248 -0.73 10.52 22.16
CA VAL A 248 -2.06 11.13 22.22
C VAL A 248 -2.12 12.46 21.46
N ASP A 249 -1.10 13.31 21.60
CA ASP A 249 -1.06 14.63 20.95
C ASP A 249 -0.88 14.49 19.43
N SER A 250 0.05 13.63 19.00
CA SER A 250 0.32 13.38 17.59
C SER A 250 -0.85 12.69 16.90
N LEU A 251 -1.32 11.57 17.43
CA LEU A 251 -2.44 10.82 16.84
C LEU A 251 -3.76 11.57 16.98
N GLY A 252 -3.96 12.31 18.08
CA GLY A 252 -5.15 13.13 18.29
C GLY A 252 -5.23 14.31 17.32
N THR A 253 -4.09 14.87 16.92
CA THR A 253 -4.01 15.84 15.83
C THR A 253 -4.35 15.19 14.48
N GLN A 254 -3.77 14.01 14.19
CA GLN A 254 -3.99 13.31 12.92
C GLN A 254 -5.44 12.83 12.75
N LEU A 255 -6.09 12.36 13.82
CA LEU A 255 -7.52 12.03 13.84
C LEU A 255 -8.40 13.24 13.56
N ARG A 256 -8.07 14.40 14.16
CA ARG A 256 -8.77 15.67 13.89
C ARG A 256 -8.58 16.16 12.45
N GLN A 257 -7.50 15.75 11.80
CA GLN A 257 -7.17 16.03 10.40
C GLN A 257 -7.66 14.94 9.44
N GLY A 258 -8.47 13.99 9.91
CA GLY A 258 -9.10 12.96 9.08
C GLY A 258 -8.16 11.88 8.55
N LEU A 259 -6.93 11.78 9.07
CA LEU A 259 -5.96 10.72 8.73
C LEU A 259 -5.70 10.59 7.21
N GLY A 260 -5.76 11.71 6.48
CA GLY A 260 -5.49 11.77 5.04
C GLY A 260 -6.61 11.22 4.15
N ASP A 261 -7.82 11.06 4.68
CA ASP A 261 -8.99 10.49 3.99
C ASP A 261 -10.08 11.52 3.67
N GLU A 262 -9.70 12.78 3.45
CA GLU A 262 -10.65 13.81 3.04
C GLU A 262 -10.89 13.75 1.53
N GLY A 263 -11.96 13.05 1.11
CA GLY A 263 -12.63 13.30 -0.17
C GLY A 263 -12.80 12.14 -1.16
N CYS A 264 -12.66 10.86 -0.77
CA CYS A 264 -13.06 9.78 -1.68
C CYS A 264 -14.60 9.68 -1.72
N SER A 265 -15.24 10.46 -2.59
CA SER A 265 -16.59 10.09 -3.03
C SER A 265 -16.50 8.70 -3.68
N PRO A 266 -17.43 7.78 -3.38
CA PRO A 266 -17.57 6.58 -4.19
C PRO A 266 -17.70 7.03 -5.65
N ALA A 267 -17.18 6.24 -6.60
CA ALA A 267 -17.68 6.30 -7.96
C ALA A 267 -19.22 6.32 -7.86
N PRO A 268 -19.92 7.28 -8.49
CA PRO A 268 -21.33 7.50 -8.24
C PRO A 268 -22.04 6.16 -8.35
N ALA A 269 -22.63 5.73 -7.23
CA ALA A 269 -23.72 4.78 -7.33
C ALA A 269 -24.75 5.43 -8.25
N PRO A 270 -25.32 4.71 -9.23
CA PRO A 270 -26.48 5.22 -9.94
C PRO A 270 -27.47 5.68 -8.88
N ALA A 271 -27.88 6.95 -8.98
CA ALA A 271 -28.62 7.72 -7.99
C ALA A 271 -29.33 6.87 -6.93
N SER A 272 -28.92 7.04 -5.67
CA SER A 272 -29.67 6.54 -4.52
C SER A 272 -31.05 7.19 -4.52
N VAL A 273 -32.00 6.53 -5.17
CA VAL A 273 -33.41 6.74 -4.92
C VAL A 273 -33.60 6.38 -3.45
N VAL A 274 -34.11 7.31 -2.65
CA VAL A 274 -34.54 7.05 -1.28
C VAL A 274 -35.64 5.99 -1.36
N LEU A 275 -35.27 4.72 -1.14
CA LEU A 275 -36.23 3.65 -0.97
C LEU A 275 -36.74 3.74 0.47
N SER A 276 -38.04 4.05 0.58
CA SER A 276 -38.80 3.98 1.82
C SER A 276 -38.58 2.63 2.52
N ALA A 277 -38.47 2.65 3.85
CA ALA A 277 -38.27 1.48 4.70
C ALA A 277 -39.41 0.44 4.66
N ASP A 278 -40.46 0.67 3.85
CA ASP A 278 -41.56 -0.27 3.58
C ASP A 278 -41.53 -0.87 2.15
N ALA A 279 -40.48 -0.62 1.36
CA ALA A 279 -40.34 -1.27 0.06
C ALA A 279 -39.64 -2.62 0.22
N ALA A 280 -40.42 -3.71 0.22
CA ALA A 280 -39.88 -5.03 -0.10
C ALA A 280 -39.07 -4.94 -1.41
N PRO A 281 -37.91 -5.63 -1.52
CA PRO A 281 -37.10 -5.57 -2.74
C PRO A 281 -37.98 -5.90 -3.94
N ALA A 282 -37.91 -5.06 -4.99
CA ALA A 282 -38.69 -5.28 -6.19
C ALA A 282 -38.44 -6.72 -6.68
N PRO A 283 -39.50 -7.50 -7.00
CA PRO A 283 -39.32 -8.85 -7.50
C PRO A 283 -38.41 -8.80 -8.72
N ARG A 284 -37.25 -9.46 -8.62
CA ARG A 284 -36.32 -9.62 -9.73
C ARG A 284 -37.12 -10.20 -10.91
N PRO A 285 -36.95 -9.70 -12.15
CA PRO A 285 -37.60 -10.31 -13.30
C PRO A 285 -37.16 -11.76 -13.34
N VAL A 286 -38.10 -12.69 -13.15
CA VAL A 286 -37.87 -14.10 -13.44
C VAL A 286 -37.70 -14.15 -14.95
N VAL A 287 -36.44 -14.18 -15.40
CA VAL A 287 -36.12 -14.43 -16.79
C VAL A 287 -36.66 -15.82 -17.10
N ALA A 288 -37.69 -15.89 -17.95
CA ALA A 288 -38.36 -17.13 -18.33
C ALA A 288 -37.48 -18.07 -19.18
N ASP A 289 -36.32 -17.57 -19.64
CA ASP A 289 -35.32 -18.31 -20.39
C ASP A 289 -34.34 -19.01 -19.42
N PRO A 290 -34.35 -20.35 -19.32
CA PRO A 290 -33.48 -21.09 -18.40
C PRO A 290 -31.99 -20.98 -18.75
N ASP A 291 -31.66 -20.59 -19.98
CA ASP A 291 -30.28 -20.44 -20.45
C ASP A 291 -29.74 -19.01 -20.27
N LEU A 292 -30.52 -18.08 -19.70
CA LEU A 292 -30.10 -16.69 -19.49
C LEU A 292 -29.98 -16.34 -18.01
N PHE A 293 -28.79 -15.89 -17.62
CA PHE A 293 -28.44 -15.46 -16.28
C PHE A 293 -28.16 -13.96 -16.31
N SER A 294 -28.84 -13.23 -15.42
CA SER A 294 -28.69 -11.77 -15.32
C SER A 294 -27.96 -11.41 -14.04
N GLY A 295 -27.10 -10.40 -14.12
CA GLY A 295 -26.40 -9.79 -13.00
C GLY A 295 -26.17 -8.31 -13.26
N VAL A 296 -25.12 -7.78 -12.64
CA VAL A 296 -24.68 -6.39 -12.74
C VAL A 296 -23.41 -6.33 -13.59
N ALA A 297 -23.38 -5.43 -14.57
CA ALA A 297 -22.19 -5.15 -15.38
C ALA A 297 -21.02 -4.70 -14.48
N ALA A 298 -19.95 -5.50 -14.42
CA ALA A 298 -18.75 -5.19 -13.64
C ALA A 298 -17.64 -4.63 -14.53
N ALA A 299 -17.29 -5.34 -15.62
CA ALA A 299 -16.34 -4.88 -16.62
C ALA A 299 -16.88 -5.16 -18.04
N PRO A 300 -16.82 -4.17 -18.95
CA PRO A 300 -17.42 -4.29 -20.27
C PRO A 300 -16.69 -5.30 -21.16
N GLY A 301 -17.37 -5.71 -22.23
CA GLY A 301 -16.82 -6.58 -23.27
C GLY A 301 -17.58 -7.88 -23.43
N LEU A 302 -17.31 -8.57 -24.53
CA LEU A 302 -18.02 -9.77 -24.93
C LEU A 302 -17.02 -10.93 -24.97
N ALA A 303 -17.34 -12.02 -24.29
CA ALA A 303 -16.50 -13.21 -24.23
C ALA A 303 -17.31 -14.46 -24.60
N VAL A 304 -16.68 -15.35 -25.36
CA VAL A 304 -17.23 -16.68 -25.68
C VAL A 304 -16.27 -17.71 -25.11
N GLY A 305 -16.81 -18.65 -24.35
CA GLY A 305 -15.99 -19.65 -23.67
C GLY A 305 -16.80 -20.77 -23.05
N ALA A 306 -16.09 -21.75 -22.49
CA ALA A 306 -16.69 -22.80 -21.68
C ALA A 306 -16.77 -22.36 -20.22
N VAL A 307 -17.90 -22.63 -19.56
CA VAL A 307 -18.05 -22.41 -18.11
C VAL A 307 -17.03 -23.26 -17.37
N PHE A 308 -16.38 -22.67 -16.38
CA PHE A 308 -15.50 -23.35 -15.44
C PHE A 308 -15.78 -22.86 -14.03
N GLN A 309 -16.24 -23.76 -13.16
CA GLN A 309 -16.59 -23.47 -11.77
C GLN A 309 -15.33 -23.31 -10.93
N VAL A 310 -15.18 -22.13 -10.33
CA VAL A 310 -14.17 -21.89 -9.30
C VAL A 310 -14.82 -22.14 -7.95
N ARG A 311 -14.47 -23.28 -7.35
CA ARG A 311 -14.89 -23.65 -6.00
C ARG A 311 -13.70 -23.61 -5.08
N HIS A 312 -13.75 -22.79 -4.04
CA HIS A 312 -12.75 -22.85 -2.98
C HIS A 312 -13.02 -24.10 -2.14
N ALA A 313 -12.12 -25.08 -2.19
CA ALA A 313 -12.17 -26.21 -1.28
C ALA A 313 -12.02 -25.71 0.16
N SER A 314 -12.90 -26.15 1.06
CA SER A 314 -12.71 -25.92 2.49
C SER A 314 -11.54 -26.77 2.96
N MET A 315 -10.42 -26.12 3.31
CA MET A 315 -9.28 -26.80 3.94
C MET A 315 -9.74 -27.40 5.28
N VAL A 316 -9.49 -28.68 5.49
CA VAL A 316 -9.79 -29.32 6.77
C VAL A 316 -8.64 -29.02 7.72
N ILE A 317 -8.88 -28.12 8.67
CA ILE A 317 -7.87 -27.73 9.67
C ILE A 317 -8.03 -28.60 10.90
N ASP A 318 -6.98 -29.37 11.19
CA ASP A 318 -6.94 -30.26 12.34
C ASP A 318 -6.70 -29.48 13.64
N ASP A 319 -7.55 -29.70 14.65
CA ASP A 319 -7.45 -29.08 16.00
C ASP A 319 -6.62 -29.98 16.95
N THR A 320 -5.58 -30.60 16.42
CA THR A 320 -4.58 -31.32 17.21
C THR A 320 -3.61 -30.37 17.88
N ASP A 321 -3.24 -30.70 19.12
CA ASP A 321 -2.16 -30.03 19.82
C ASP A 321 -0.80 -30.47 19.24
N SER A 322 0.20 -29.60 19.39
CA SER A 322 1.61 -29.85 19.08
C SER A 322 2.43 -29.81 20.36
N ASP A 323 3.38 -30.75 20.47
CA ASP A 323 4.30 -30.82 21.60
C ASP A 323 5.46 -29.81 21.50
N ASP A 324 5.59 -29.10 20.37
CA ASP A 324 6.64 -28.09 20.15
C ASP A 324 6.07 -26.72 19.70
N PRO A 325 5.63 -25.87 20.65
CA PRO A 325 5.13 -24.53 20.37
C PRO A 325 6.14 -23.62 19.65
N GLN A 326 7.45 -23.84 19.86
CA GLN A 326 8.49 -23.00 19.27
C GLN A 326 8.68 -23.33 17.79
N GLN A 327 8.61 -24.61 17.43
CA GLN A 327 8.62 -25.06 16.04
C GLN A 327 7.40 -24.52 15.29
N GLU A 328 6.19 -24.62 15.87
CA GLU A 328 4.97 -24.10 15.25
C GLU A 328 4.99 -22.57 15.11
N ARG A 329 5.57 -21.86 16.08
CA ARG A 329 5.82 -20.42 15.96
C ARG A 329 6.72 -20.09 14.76
N SER A 330 7.85 -20.79 14.62
CA SER A 330 8.76 -20.58 13.49
C SER A 330 8.10 -20.90 12.15
N ARG A 331 7.27 -21.94 12.10
CA ARG A 331 6.49 -22.32 10.91
C ARG A 331 5.51 -21.20 10.50
N LEU A 332 4.82 -20.59 11.47
CA LEU A 332 3.95 -19.43 11.20
C LEU A 332 4.73 -18.19 10.74
N GLU A 333 5.84 -17.86 11.40
CA GLU A 333 6.71 -16.75 10.99
C GLU A 333 7.23 -16.92 9.55
N GLN A 334 7.63 -18.14 9.16
CA GLN A 334 8.05 -18.46 7.79
C GLN A 334 6.91 -18.31 6.78
N ALA A 335 5.71 -18.82 7.11
CA ALA A 335 4.54 -18.70 6.24
C ALA A 335 4.10 -17.24 6.04
N LEU A 336 4.16 -16.41 7.09
CA LEU A 336 3.93 -14.97 7.01
C LEU A 336 4.95 -14.31 6.09
N ALA A 337 6.24 -14.58 6.27
CA ALA A 337 7.30 -14.03 5.42
C ALA A 337 7.11 -14.38 3.93
N GLN A 338 6.72 -15.63 3.63
CA GLN A 338 6.41 -16.06 2.26
C GLN A 338 5.19 -15.33 1.69
N ALA A 339 4.14 -15.13 2.49
CA ALA A 339 2.97 -14.36 2.08
C ALA A 339 3.31 -12.89 1.76
N HIS A 340 4.18 -12.24 2.56
CA HIS A 340 4.65 -10.88 2.28
C HIS A 340 5.39 -10.79 0.93
N VAL A 341 6.30 -11.72 0.65
CA VAL A 341 7.03 -11.76 -0.63
C VAL A 341 6.06 -11.92 -1.80
N GLN A 342 5.05 -12.78 -1.67
CA GLN A 342 4.07 -12.99 -2.73
C GLN A 342 3.18 -11.76 -2.96
N LEU A 343 2.73 -11.10 -1.89
CA LEU A 343 1.95 -9.84 -2.00
C LEU A 343 2.79 -8.72 -2.61
N ASP A 344 4.08 -8.64 -2.27
CA ASP A 344 4.99 -7.63 -2.83
C ASP A 344 5.25 -7.86 -4.33
N ALA A 345 5.39 -9.12 -4.75
CA ALA A 345 5.50 -9.48 -6.16
C ALA A 345 4.22 -9.09 -6.93
N LEU A 346 3.04 -9.31 -6.35
CA LEU A 346 1.76 -8.95 -6.96
C LEU A 346 1.60 -7.42 -7.08
N ARG A 347 1.97 -6.70 -6.01
CA ARG A 347 2.02 -5.23 -5.99
C ARG A 347 2.93 -4.68 -7.09
N THR A 348 4.14 -5.24 -7.21
CA THR A 348 5.12 -4.84 -8.23
C THR A 348 4.64 -5.13 -9.65
N SER A 349 4.01 -6.30 -9.86
CA SER A 349 3.41 -6.66 -11.15
C SER A 349 2.31 -5.68 -11.58
N LEU A 350 1.44 -5.28 -10.65
CA LEU A 350 0.36 -4.32 -10.94
C LEU A 350 0.86 -2.89 -11.14
N HIS A 351 1.92 -2.48 -10.43
CA HIS A 351 2.62 -1.24 -10.73
C HIS A 351 3.21 -1.25 -12.15
N ALA A 352 3.84 -2.35 -12.55
CA ALA A 352 4.37 -2.51 -13.92
C ALA A 352 3.26 -2.50 -14.99
N GLN A 353 2.07 -2.99 -14.65
CA GLN A 353 0.87 -2.96 -15.50
C GLN A 353 0.08 -1.64 -15.43
N ARG A 354 0.67 -0.57 -14.87
CA ARG A 354 0.12 0.80 -14.86
C ARG A 354 -1.19 0.95 -14.08
N ALA A 355 -1.30 0.22 -12.97
CA ALA A 355 -2.45 0.26 -12.07
C ALA A 355 -2.06 0.70 -10.65
N ALA A 356 -1.42 1.87 -10.51
CA ALA A 356 -0.86 2.36 -9.24
C ALA A 356 -1.91 2.49 -8.12
N ASP A 357 -3.08 3.08 -8.41
CA ASP A 357 -4.20 3.19 -7.45
C ASP A 357 -4.73 1.83 -6.98
N LYS A 358 -4.49 0.77 -7.78
CA LYS A 358 -4.94 -0.60 -7.51
C LYS A 358 -3.92 -1.40 -6.72
N ALA A 359 -2.64 -1.01 -6.76
CA ALA A 359 -1.59 -1.58 -5.93
C ALA A 359 -1.81 -1.28 -4.42
N ALA A 360 -2.54 -0.20 -4.11
CA ALA A 360 -2.93 0.16 -2.74
C ALA A 360 -3.81 -0.92 -2.07
N ILE A 361 -4.56 -1.73 -2.84
CA ILE A 361 -5.34 -2.86 -2.31
C ILE A 361 -4.40 -3.86 -1.63
N PHE A 362 -3.27 -4.19 -2.28
CA PHE A 362 -2.30 -5.14 -1.76
C PHE A 362 -1.44 -4.57 -0.63
N ALA A 363 -1.25 -3.24 -0.58
CA ALA A 363 -0.68 -2.59 0.59
C ALA A 363 -1.57 -2.74 1.82
N ALA A 364 -2.90 -2.61 1.66
CA ALA A 364 -3.83 -2.88 2.76
C ALA A 364 -3.83 -4.36 3.18
N HIS A 365 -3.66 -5.29 2.24
CA HIS A 365 -3.50 -6.72 2.56
C HIS A 365 -2.24 -7.00 3.38
N GLN A 366 -1.12 -6.32 3.08
CA GLN A 366 0.10 -6.41 3.88
C GLN A 366 -0.14 -5.86 5.30
N GLU A 367 -0.82 -4.73 5.43
CA GLU A 367 -1.16 -4.16 6.75
C GLU A 367 -2.04 -5.10 7.58
N MET A 368 -2.96 -5.84 6.94
CA MET A 368 -3.77 -6.86 7.63
C MET A 368 -2.94 -8.06 8.11
N LEU A 369 -1.88 -8.47 7.38
CA LEU A 369 -0.96 -9.51 7.84
C LEU A 369 -0.16 -9.07 9.07
N ASP A 370 0.26 -7.81 9.07
CA ASP A 370 1.03 -7.18 10.14
C ASP A 370 0.14 -6.66 11.29
N ASP A 371 -1.11 -7.07 11.35
CA ASP A 371 -2.05 -6.61 12.38
C ASP A 371 -1.71 -7.24 13.74
N PRO A 372 -1.39 -6.43 14.78
CA PRO A 372 -0.93 -6.94 16.05
C PRO A 372 -1.98 -7.76 16.80
N ASP A 373 -3.28 -7.44 16.69
CA ASP A 373 -4.35 -8.19 17.38
C ASP A 373 -4.55 -9.56 16.70
N LEU A 374 -4.49 -9.60 15.36
CA LEU A 374 -4.53 -10.84 14.60
C LEU A 374 -3.37 -11.77 15.00
N LEU A 375 -2.15 -11.22 15.03
CA LEU A 375 -0.95 -11.94 15.42
C LEU A 375 -1.00 -12.39 16.88
N GLU A 376 -1.50 -11.57 17.80
CA GLU A 376 -1.64 -11.91 19.21
C GLU A 376 -2.57 -13.11 19.42
N ILE A 377 -3.70 -13.20 18.72
CA ILE A 377 -4.60 -14.36 18.80
C ILE A 377 -3.87 -15.63 18.34
N ALA A 378 -3.12 -15.54 17.23
CA ALA A 378 -2.34 -16.68 16.73
C ALA A 378 -1.24 -17.09 17.72
N TRP A 379 -0.45 -16.15 18.23
CA TRP A 379 0.60 -16.41 19.22
C TRP A 379 0.04 -16.97 20.53
N SER A 380 -1.11 -16.47 20.99
CA SER A 380 -1.81 -16.98 22.19
C SER A 380 -2.27 -18.43 22.01
N ALA A 381 -2.76 -18.80 20.82
CA ALA A 381 -3.15 -20.16 20.52
C ALA A 381 -1.94 -21.10 20.45
N LEU A 382 -0.84 -20.66 19.81
CA LEU A 382 0.43 -21.39 19.76
C LEU A 382 1.03 -21.62 21.15
N ALA A 383 1.03 -20.60 22.01
CA ALA A 383 1.50 -20.70 23.40
C ALA A 383 0.67 -21.69 24.24
N LYS A 384 -0.57 -21.99 23.84
CA LYS A 384 -1.44 -23.00 24.44
C LYS A 384 -1.25 -24.40 23.85
N GLY A 385 -0.22 -24.60 23.01
CA GLY A 385 0.10 -25.88 22.40
C GLY A 385 -0.66 -26.18 21.11
N LYS A 386 -1.35 -25.21 20.49
CA LYS A 386 -2.00 -25.42 19.19
C LYS A 386 -0.98 -25.39 18.05
N ARG A 387 -1.28 -26.10 16.97
CA ARG A 387 -0.52 -26.03 15.71
C ARG A 387 -0.70 -24.69 15.00
N ALA A 388 0.27 -24.33 14.15
CA ALA A 388 0.31 -23.06 13.44
C ALA A 388 -0.87 -22.86 12.48
N ASP A 389 -1.25 -23.90 11.73
CA ASP A 389 -2.40 -23.93 10.83
C ASP A 389 -3.71 -23.65 11.57
N PHE A 390 -3.96 -24.33 12.69
CA PHE A 390 -5.12 -24.08 13.54
C PHE A 390 -5.11 -22.69 14.19
N ALA A 391 -3.98 -22.30 14.79
CA ALA A 391 -3.83 -21.01 15.46
C ALA A 391 -4.09 -19.84 14.51
N TRP A 392 -3.50 -19.90 13.31
CA TRP A 392 -3.70 -18.91 12.27
C TRP A 392 -5.13 -18.92 11.72
N HIS A 393 -5.68 -20.11 11.41
CA HIS A 393 -7.04 -20.24 10.93
C HIS A 393 -8.05 -19.62 11.90
N ARG A 394 -7.93 -19.92 13.20
CA ARG A 394 -8.76 -19.34 14.25
C ARG A 394 -8.61 -17.82 14.32
N ALA A 395 -7.39 -17.30 14.20
CA ALA A 395 -7.13 -15.87 14.30
C ALA A 395 -7.85 -15.09 13.20
N PHE A 396 -7.63 -15.43 11.92
CA PHE A 396 -8.23 -14.67 10.83
C PHE A 396 -9.75 -14.89 10.71
N THR A 397 -10.26 -16.09 11.01
CA THR A 397 -11.71 -16.36 10.98
C THR A 397 -12.46 -15.57 12.06
N THR A 398 -11.93 -15.54 13.29
CA THR A 398 -12.52 -14.76 14.40
C THR A 398 -12.68 -13.28 14.02
N HIS A 399 -11.66 -12.71 13.39
CA HIS A 399 -11.69 -11.32 12.96
C HIS A 399 -12.54 -11.08 11.71
N ALA A 400 -12.48 -11.99 10.73
CA ALA A 400 -13.28 -11.88 9.52
C ALA A 400 -14.79 -11.99 9.82
N ASP A 401 -15.19 -12.88 10.71
CA ASP A 401 -16.59 -13.03 11.13
C ASP A 401 -17.08 -11.81 11.90
N ARG A 402 -16.20 -11.19 12.71
CA ARG A 402 -16.50 -9.91 13.37
C ARG A 402 -16.74 -8.80 12.34
N LEU A 403 -15.90 -8.70 11.31
CA LEU A 403 -16.07 -7.71 10.22
C LEU A 403 -17.35 -7.99 9.41
N ALA A 404 -17.63 -9.26 9.09
CA ALA A 404 -18.81 -9.64 8.32
C ALA A 404 -20.13 -9.33 9.04
N GLY A 405 -20.12 -9.33 10.38
CA GLY A 405 -21.28 -8.99 11.21
C GLY A 405 -21.56 -7.49 11.36
N LEU A 406 -20.73 -6.60 10.79
CA LEU A 406 -20.91 -5.14 10.87
C LEU A 406 -22.08 -4.67 10.01
N ARG A 407 -22.74 -3.58 10.40
CA ARG A 407 -23.89 -3.02 9.66
C ARG A 407 -23.48 -2.25 8.40
N ASN A 408 -22.25 -1.74 8.39
CA ASN A 408 -21.71 -1.00 7.27
C ASN A 408 -21.25 -1.96 6.17
N GLU A 409 -21.97 -2.01 5.03
CA GLU A 409 -21.68 -2.92 3.91
C GLU A 409 -20.25 -2.77 3.36
N LEU A 410 -19.67 -1.57 3.36
CA LEU A 410 -18.30 -1.34 2.91
C LEU A 410 -17.26 -1.96 3.86
N LEU A 411 -17.51 -1.92 5.17
CA LEU A 411 -16.64 -2.54 6.17
C LEU A 411 -16.84 -4.05 6.24
N ALA A 412 -18.09 -4.51 6.09
CA ALA A 412 -18.42 -5.92 6.00
C ALA A 412 -17.73 -6.60 4.80
N GLY A 413 -17.62 -5.89 3.66
CA GLY A 413 -16.86 -6.35 2.49
C GLY A 413 -15.37 -6.61 2.77
N ARG A 414 -14.77 -6.00 3.80
CA ARG A 414 -13.36 -6.22 4.19
C ARG A 414 -13.12 -7.55 4.89
N ALA A 415 -14.18 -8.22 5.36
CA ALA A 415 -14.06 -9.58 5.87
C ALA A 415 -13.44 -10.52 4.83
N ASN A 416 -13.76 -10.31 3.55
CA ASN A 416 -13.26 -11.15 2.47
C ASN A 416 -11.79 -10.86 2.14
N ASP A 417 -11.37 -9.60 2.22
CA ASP A 417 -9.95 -9.22 2.14
C ASP A 417 -9.13 -9.95 3.23
N LEU A 418 -9.63 -9.96 4.48
CA LEU A 418 -8.96 -10.67 5.58
C LEU A 418 -8.96 -12.19 5.39
N ARG A 419 -10.03 -12.77 4.82
CA ARG A 419 -10.06 -14.21 4.48
C ARG A 419 -9.09 -14.56 3.35
N ASP A 420 -8.95 -13.72 2.32
CA ASP A 420 -7.96 -13.90 1.24
C ASP A 420 -6.54 -13.93 1.82
N VAL A 421 -6.20 -12.90 2.60
CA VAL A 421 -4.91 -12.78 3.27
C VAL A 421 -4.65 -13.96 4.23
N GLY A 422 -5.66 -14.34 5.01
CA GLY A 422 -5.60 -15.49 5.92
C GLY A 422 -5.35 -16.83 5.20
N ARG A 423 -6.11 -17.10 4.12
CA ARG A 423 -5.97 -18.33 3.32
C ARG A 423 -4.60 -18.44 2.65
N ARG A 424 -4.02 -17.32 2.24
CA ARG A 424 -2.67 -17.28 1.64
C ARG A 424 -1.62 -17.84 2.59
N VAL A 425 -1.59 -17.37 3.84
CA VAL A 425 -0.66 -17.88 4.86
C VAL A 425 -0.97 -19.34 5.19
N LEU A 426 -2.25 -19.71 5.26
CA LEU A 426 -2.70 -21.09 5.52
C LEU A 426 -2.20 -22.08 4.45
N THR A 427 -2.11 -21.64 3.19
CA THR A 427 -1.56 -22.40 2.07
C THR A 427 -0.08 -22.74 2.31
N PHE A 428 0.72 -21.78 2.77
CA PHE A 428 2.14 -22.01 3.10
C PHE A 428 2.31 -22.90 4.33
N LEU A 429 1.40 -22.80 5.31
CA LEU A 429 1.42 -23.64 6.50
C LEU A 429 1.13 -25.11 6.17
N THR A 430 0.04 -25.36 5.46
CA THR A 430 -0.43 -26.72 5.16
C THR A 430 0.38 -27.39 4.04
N GLY A 431 1.01 -26.61 3.15
CA GLY A 431 1.58 -27.11 1.91
C GLY A 431 0.52 -27.55 0.90
N GLU A 432 -0.76 -27.48 1.27
CA GLU A 432 -1.89 -27.67 0.39
C GLU A 432 -2.05 -26.36 -0.38
N THR A 433 -1.44 -26.32 -1.57
CA THR A 433 -1.98 -25.43 -2.59
C THR A 433 -3.39 -25.93 -2.87
N PRO A 434 -4.45 -25.10 -2.72
CA PRO A 434 -5.76 -25.51 -3.19
C PRO A 434 -5.54 -25.98 -4.62
N GLU A 435 -6.01 -27.19 -4.95
CA GLU A 435 -5.99 -27.70 -6.32
C GLU A 435 -6.88 -26.80 -7.16
N ILE A 436 -6.39 -25.60 -7.50
CA ILE A 436 -6.95 -24.78 -8.53
C ILE A 436 -6.50 -25.49 -9.79
N THR A 437 -7.32 -26.43 -10.23
CA THR A 437 -7.19 -27.00 -11.56
C THR A 437 -7.17 -25.78 -12.49
N PRO A 438 -6.05 -25.51 -13.19
CA PRO A 438 -5.96 -24.34 -14.03
C PRO A 438 -7.09 -24.44 -15.07
N PRO A 439 -7.86 -23.37 -15.28
CA PRO A 439 -8.98 -23.43 -16.19
C PRO A 439 -8.47 -23.78 -17.60
N PRO A 440 -9.19 -24.62 -18.36
CA PRO A 440 -8.86 -24.87 -19.76
C PRO A 440 -8.79 -23.56 -20.57
N PRO A 441 -7.98 -23.49 -21.64
CA PRO A 441 -7.94 -22.32 -22.49
C PRO A 441 -9.30 -21.94 -23.05
N GLY A 442 -9.69 -20.67 -22.91
CA GLY A 442 -10.98 -20.18 -23.38
C GLY A 442 -12.11 -20.29 -22.36
N SER A 443 -11.81 -20.36 -21.06
CA SER A 443 -12.84 -20.51 -20.02
C SER A 443 -13.50 -19.19 -19.61
N ILE A 444 -14.77 -19.26 -19.25
CA ILE A 444 -15.49 -18.24 -18.50
C ILE A 444 -15.63 -18.76 -17.07
N LEU A 445 -15.00 -18.08 -16.12
CA LEU A 445 -15.04 -18.51 -14.73
C LEU A 445 -16.41 -18.19 -14.11
N VAL A 446 -16.96 -19.11 -13.35
CA VAL A 446 -18.15 -18.87 -12.52
C VAL A 446 -17.77 -19.19 -11.08
N ALA A 447 -17.95 -18.24 -10.18
CA ALA A 447 -17.59 -18.37 -8.78
C ALA A 447 -18.69 -17.80 -7.90
N GLU A 448 -18.76 -18.24 -6.65
CA GLU A 448 -19.58 -17.56 -5.66
C GLU A 448 -19.07 -16.13 -5.48
N GLU A 449 -17.75 -16.04 -5.27
CA GLU A 449 -16.95 -14.83 -5.12
C GLU A 449 -15.53 -15.10 -5.65
N LEU A 450 -14.83 -14.05 -6.08
CA LEU A 450 -13.39 -14.08 -6.38
C LEU A 450 -12.68 -13.07 -5.48
N ALA A 451 -11.53 -13.44 -4.91
CA ALA A 451 -10.72 -12.49 -4.17
C ALA A 451 -9.97 -11.55 -5.13
N PRO A 452 -9.54 -10.35 -4.68
CA PRO A 452 -8.70 -9.47 -5.48
C PRO A 452 -7.43 -10.16 -6.01
N SER A 453 -6.86 -11.07 -5.23
CA SER A 453 -5.68 -11.82 -5.62
C SER A 453 -5.94 -12.86 -6.70
N ASP A 454 -7.12 -13.51 -6.70
CA ASP A 454 -7.53 -14.45 -7.75
C ASP A 454 -7.61 -13.74 -9.09
N VAL A 455 -8.25 -12.56 -9.12
CA VAL A 455 -8.43 -11.74 -10.32
C VAL A 455 -7.09 -11.25 -10.85
N ALA A 456 -6.20 -10.80 -9.96
CA ALA A 456 -4.88 -10.30 -10.34
C ALA A 456 -3.94 -11.42 -10.84
N ALA A 457 -4.19 -12.67 -10.46
CA ALA A 457 -3.43 -13.85 -10.90
C ALA A 457 -3.99 -14.51 -12.19
N LEU A 458 -5.11 -14.01 -12.72
CA LEU A 458 -5.73 -14.59 -13.93
C LEU A 458 -4.81 -14.51 -15.15
N ASP A 459 -4.58 -15.65 -15.80
CA ASP A 459 -3.94 -15.70 -17.11
C ASP A 459 -4.97 -15.41 -18.22
N ARG A 460 -4.77 -14.28 -18.92
CA ARG A 460 -5.62 -13.83 -20.04
C ARG A 460 -5.63 -14.80 -21.23
N ASN A 461 -4.64 -15.70 -21.33
CA ASN A 461 -4.62 -16.74 -22.36
C ASN A 461 -5.61 -17.87 -22.04
N LEU A 462 -5.87 -18.10 -20.75
CA LEU A 462 -6.75 -19.17 -20.28
C LEU A 462 -8.18 -18.66 -20.06
N VAL A 463 -8.31 -17.47 -19.48
CA VAL A 463 -9.60 -16.93 -19.02
C VAL A 463 -10.06 -15.80 -19.94
N ARG A 464 -11.28 -15.94 -20.46
CA ARG A 464 -11.93 -14.98 -21.36
C ARG A 464 -12.87 -14.02 -20.65
N GLY A 465 -13.29 -14.36 -19.43
CA GLY A 465 -14.21 -13.56 -18.63
C GLY A 465 -14.57 -14.28 -17.33
N PHE A 466 -15.27 -13.61 -16.43
CA PHE A 466 -15.74 -14.25 -15.21
C PHE A 466 -17.08 -13.69 -14.69
N CYS A 467 -17.77 -14.51 -13.89
CA CYS A 467 -19.02 -14.19 -13.22
C CYS A 467 -18.90 -14.47 -11.71
N THR A 468 -19.42 -13.58 -10.88
CA THR A 468 -19.58 -13.80 -9.44
C THR A 468 -21.04 -13.66 -9.01
N THR A 469 -21.52 -14.52 -8.10
CA THR A 469 -22.87 -14.39 -7.54
C THR A 469 -22.98 -13.29 -6.49
N THR A 470 -21.86 -12.92 -5.87
CA THR A 470 -21.75 -11.80 -4.94
C THR A 470 -20.98 -10.63 -5.58
N GLY A 471 -20.98 -9.49 -4.89
CA GLY A 471 -20.31 -8.26 -5.33
C GLY A 471 -21.18 -7.31 -6.17
N GLY A 472 -20.61 -6.18 -6.56
CA GLY A 472 -21.29 -5.14 -7.34
C GLY A 472 -20.35 -4.38 -8.28
N ALA A 473 -20.89 -3.45 -9.09
CA ALA A 473 -20.16 -2.73 -10.14
C ALA A 473 -18.97 -1.87 -9.64
N THR A 474 -18.91 -1.61 -8.33
CA THR A 474 -17.88 -0.80 -7.65
C THR A 474 -16.91 -1.64 -6.81
N SER A 475 -17.01 -2.98 -6.81
CA SER A 475 -16.11 -3.83 -6.03
C SER A 475 -14.66 -3.75 -6.52
N HIS A 476 -13.69 -4.07 -5.65
CA HIS A 476 -12.28 -4.16 -6.06
C HIS A 476 -12.06 -5.13 -7.22
N VAL A 477 -12.82 -6.23 -7.24
CA VAL A 477 -12.84 -7.20 -8.33
C VAL A 477 -13.29 -6.56 -9.65
N ALA A 478 -14.35 -5.75 -9.64
CA ALA A 478 -14.82 -5.04 -10.84
C ALA A 478 -13.78 -4.02 -11.34
N ILE A 479 -13.11 -3.32 -10.42
CA ILE A 479 -12.05 -2.35 -10.75
C ILE A 479 -10.84 -3.06 -11.37
N LEU A 480 -10.42 -4.20 -10.82
CA LEU A 480 -9.30 -5.01 -11.33
C LEU A 480 -9.62 -5.61 -12.71
N ALA A 481 -10.83 -6.14 -12.91
CA ALA A 481 -11.27 -6.67 -14.19
C ALA A 481 -11.20 -5.63 -15.33
N ARG A 482 -11.60 -4.38 -15.06
CA ARG A 482 -11.50 -3.28 -16.03
C ARG A 482 -10.06 -2.95 -16.42
N SER A 483 -9.09 -3.00 -15.49
CA SER A 483 -7.66 -2.79 -15.86
C SER A 483 -7.11 -3.94 -16.67
N LEU A 484 -7.52 -5.15 -16.33
CA LEU A 484 -7.05 -6.35 -17.03
C LEU A 484 -7.77 -6.53 -18.37
N ASP A 485 -8.77 -5.69 -18.68
CA ASP A 485 -9.57 -5.76 -19.91
C ASP A 485 -10.11 -7.19 -20.08
N ILE A 486 -10.73 -7.68 -18.99
CA ILE A 486 -11.42 -8.97 -18.88
C ILE A 486 -12.91 -8.66 -18.62
N PRO A 487 -13.82 -9.09 -19.51
CA PRO A 487 -15.26 -8.97 -19.30
C PRO A 487 -15.71 -9.63 -17.99
N ALA A 488 -16.53 -8.94 -17.21
CA ALA A 488 -16.98 -9.44 -15.91
C ALA A 488 -18.41 -9.05 -15.57
N VAL A 489 -19.14 -9.97 -14.92
CA VAL A 489 -20.49 -9.77 -14.38
C VAL A 489 -20.51 -10.13 -12.90
N ALA A 490 -21.01 -9.25 -12.06
CA ALA A 490 -21.12 -9.46 -10.61
C ALA A 490 -22.58 -9.58 -10.19
N GLY A 491 -22.88 -10.20 -9.05
CA GLY A 491 -24.25 -10.35 -8.58
C GLY A 491 -25.13 -11.19 -9.52
N ILE A 492 -24.55 -12.17 -10.23
CA ILE A 492 -25.30 -13.04 -11.14
C ILE A 492 -26.23 -13.97 -10.37
N ASP A 493 -27.30 -14.44 -11.01
CA ASP A 493 -28.24 -15.42 -10.45
C ASP A 493 -27.51 -16.61 -9.79
N PRO A 494 -27.78 -16.93 -8.51
CA PRO A 494 -27.13 -18.04 -7.78
C PRO A 494 -27.19 -19.40 -8.47
N ARG A 495 -28.19 -19.62 -9.34
CA ARG A 495 -28.28 -20.83 -10.19
C ARG A 495 -27.01 -21.04 -11.04
N ALA A 496 -26.22 -20.00 -11.28
CA ALA A 496 -24.95 -20.10 -12.00
C ALA A 496 -23.94 -21.04 -11.31
N LEU A 497 -24.01 -21.22 -9.98
CA LEU A 497 -23.11 -22.12 -9.24
C LEU A 497 -23.43 -23.61 -9.44
N GLU A 498 -24.62 -23.90 -9.97
CA GLU A 498 -25.07 -25.26 -10.28
C GLU A 498 -24.71 -25.69 -11.71
N LEU A 499 -24.10 -24.79 -12.51
CA LEU A 499 -23.69 -25.10 -13.88
C LEU A 499 -22.54 -26.09 -13.91
N GLU A 500 -22.63 -27.05 -14.83
CA GLU A 500 -21.56 -28.00 -15.10
C GLU A 500 -20.40 -27.35 -15.87
N ASP A 501 -19.19 -27.79 -15.57
CA ASP A 501 -18.00 -27.39 -16.33
C ASP A 501 -18.11 -27.82 -17.79
N GLY A 502 -17.62 -26.98 -18.70
CA GLY A 502 -17.58 -27.27 -20.14
C GLY A 502 -18.76 -26.74 -20.95
N ILE A 503 -19.84 -26.28 -20.30
CA ILE A 503 -21.00 -25.68 -20.99
C ILE A 503 -20.55 -24.44 -21.77
N GLN A 504 -20.86 -24.36 -23.06
CA GLN A 504 -20.57 -23.16 -23.85
C GLN A 504 -21.44 -22.00 -23.41
N ALA A 505 -20.83 -20.82 -23.25
CA ALA A 505 -21.51 -19.63 -22.83
C ALA A 505 -20.97 -18.38 -23.53
N VAL A 506 -21.84 -17.37 -23.61
CA VAL A 506 -21.51 -16.00 -24.00
C VAL A 506 -21.68 -15.12 -22.77
N LEU A 507 -20.59 -14.48 -22.35
CA LEU A 507 -20.60 -13.47 -21.31
C LEU A 507 -20.60 -12.08 -21.96
N ASP A 508 -21.63 -11.28 -21.66
CA ASP A 508 -21.69 -9.86 -22.02
C ASP A 508 -21.55 -9.02 -20.75
N GLY A 509 -20.34 -8.56 -20.51
CA GLY A 509 -20.01 -7.71 -19.37
C GLY A 509 -20.57 -6.30 -19.48
N SER A 510 -21.05 -5.87 -20.66
CA SER A 510 -21.70 -4.57 -20.85
C SER A 510 -23.18 -4.61 -20.50
N SER A 511 -23.90 -5.67 -20.91
CA SER A 511 -25.31 -5.86 -20.55
C SER A 511 -25.51 -6.56 -19.21
N GLY A 512 -24.45 -7.14 -18.63
CA GLY A 512 -24.52 -7.83 -17.35
C GLY A 512 -25.15 -9.22 -17.46
N THR A 513 -24.94 -9.94 -18.57
CA THR A 513 -25.62 -11.21 -18.85
C THR A 513 -24.65 -12.35 -19.18
N LEU A 514 -25.01 -13.57 -18.78
CA LEU A 514 -24.38 -14.82 -19.21
C LEU A 514 -25.45 -15.67 -19.89
N ARG A 515 -25.23 -16.02 -21.16
CA ARG A 515 -26.13 -16.87 -21.95
C ARG A 515 -25.47 -18.21 -22.21
N LEU A 516 -26.12 -19.29 -21.82
CA LEU A 516 -25.69 -20.66 -22.07
C LEU A 516 -26.13 -21.16 -23.43
N ASN A 517 -25.48 -22.23 -23.88
CA ASN A 517 -25.81 -22.96 -25.09
C ASN A 517 -26.03 -22.05 -26.31
N PRO A 518 -25.14 -21.08 -26.58
CA PRO A 518 -25.28 -20.21 -27.73
C PRO A 518 -25.27 -21.04 -29.02
N SER A 519 -26.09 -20.66 -29.99
CA SER A 519 -26.10 -21.37 -31.27
C SER A 519 -24.73 -21.21 -31.96
N PRO A 520 -24.29 -22.20 -32.76
CA PRO A 520 -23.05 -22.07 -33.53
C PRO A 520 -23.01 -20.81 -34.41
N GLU A 521 -24.18 -20.39 -34.92
CA GLU A 521 -24.33 -19.14 -35.68
C GLU A 521 -24.09 -17.89 -34.82
N GLN A 522 -24.60 -17.85 -33.58
CA GLN A 522 -24.35 -16.77 -32.63
C GLN A 522 -22.87 -16.68 -32.26
N VAL A 523 -22.24 -17.82 -31.95
CA VAL A 523 -20.80 -17.87 -31.63
C VAL A 523 -19.95 -17.41 -32.82
N ALA A 524 -20.28 -17.88 -34.03
CA ALA A 524 -19.58 -17.46 -35.25
C ALA A 524 -19.75 -15.95 -35.48
N GLY A 525 -20.96 -15.41 -35.34
CA GLY A 525 -21.22 -13.98 -35.48
C GLY A 525 -20.42 -13.12 -34.49
N ILE A 526 -20.35 -13.55 -33.21
CA ILE A 526 -19.57 -12.86 -32.18
C ILE A 526 -18.07 -12.91 -32.50
N ARG A 527 -17.54 -14.08 -32.87
CA ARG A 527 -16.12 -14.23 -33.24
C ARG A 527 -15.77 -13.38 -34.45
N THR A 528 -16.60 -13.39 -35.48
CA THR A 528 -16.42 -12.53 -36.66
C THR A 528 -16.46 -11.05 -36.28
N ALA A 529 -17.36 -10.62 -35.40
CA ALA A 529 -17.40 -9.24 -34.92
C ALA A 529 -16.13 -8.86 -34.13
N GLN A 530 -15.63 -9.75 -33.26
CA GLN A 530 -14.37 -9.55 -32.53
C GLN A 530 -13.16 -9.47 -33.46
N GLU A 531 -13.08 -10.37 -34.46
CA GLU A 531 -12.02 -10.37 -35.47
C GLU A 531 -12.07 -9.10 -36.33
N GLN A 532 -13.26 -8.67 -36.76
CA GLN A 532 -13.44 -7.43 -37.50
C GLN A 532 -13.03 -6.21 -36.68
N LEU A 533 -13.38 -6.17 -35.39
CA LEU A 533 -12.98 -5.09 -34.49
C LEU A 533 -11.47 -5.06 -34.27
N ALA A 534 -10.85 -6.23 -34.03
CA ALA A 534 -9.40 -6.33 -33.86
C ALA A 534 -8.65 -5.94 -35.15
N GLN A 535 -9.13 -6.38 -36.31
CA GLN A 535 -8.58 -6.03 -37.61
C GLN A 535 -8.73 -4.53 -37.90
N ARG A 536 -9.89 -3.96 -37.59
CA ARG A 536 -10.15 -2.52 -37.71
C ARG A 536 -9.22 -1.72 -36.81
N LYS A 537 -9.07 -2.10 -35.54
CA LYS A 537 -8.15 -1.45 -34.60
C LYS A 537 -6.71 -1.51 -35.09
N LYS A 538 -6.29 -2.63 -35.69
CA LYS A 538 -4.96 -2.77 -36.30
C LYS A 538 -4.78 -1.83 -37.50
N GLN A 539 -5.76 -1.78 -38.39
CA GLN A 539 -5.75 -0.87 -39.54
C GLN A 539 -5.73 0.60 -39.10
N GLU A 540 -6.53 0.95 -38.08
CA GLU A 540 -6.55 2.29 -37.48
C GLU A 540 -5.19 2.67 -36.87
N LEU A 541 -4.52 1.73 -36.17
CA LEU A 541 -3.19 1.96 -35.61
C LEU A 541 -2.11 2.14 -36.69
N GLU A 542 -2.20 1.40 -37.80
CA GLU A 542 -1.28 1.54 -38.94
C GLU A 542 -1.35 2.94 -39.57
N VAL A 543 -2.52 3.58 -39.56
CA VAL A 543 -2.72 4.94 -40.08
C VAL A 543 -2.75 6.02 -39.01
N ALA A 544 -2.61 5.68 -37.73
CA ALA A 544 -2.75 6.62 -36.62
C ALA A 544 -1.78 7.80 -36.68
N GLY A 545 -0.61 7.62 -37.30
CA GLY A 545 0.38 8.70 -37.51
C GLY A 545 0.06 9.67 -38.64
N GLN A 546 -1.04 9.48 -39.39
CA GLN A 546 -1.45 10.39 -40.45
C GLN A 546 -2.10 11.66 -39.87
N PRO A 547 -1.93 12.83 -40.50
CA PRO A 547 -2.60 14.05 -40.06
C PRO A 547 -4.13 13.90 -40.08
N ALA A 548 -4.81 14.42 -39.05
CA ALA A 548 -6.27 14.40 -39.01
C ALA A 548 -6.86 15.44 -39.99
N VAL A 549 -7.23 14.98 -41.17
CA VAL A 549 -7.78 15.80 -42.26
C VAL A 549 -9.10 15.21 -42.75
N THR A 550 -10.14 16.03 -42.84
CA THR A 550 -11.45 15.63 -43.37
C THR A 550 -11.41 15.38 -44.87
N LEU A 551 -12.45 14.74 -45.43
CA LEU A 551 -12.54 14.44 -46.87
C LEU A 551 -12.53 15.68 -47.76
N ASP A 552 -12.93 16.84 -47.23
CA ASP A 552 -12.90 18.16 -47.86
C ASP A 552 -11.66 18.99 -47.48
N ASN A 553 -10.61 18.34 -46.97
CA ASN A 553 -9.29 18.90 -46.69
C ASN A 553 -9.25 19.94 -45.54
N HIS A 554 -10.15 19.84 -44.57
CA HIS A 554 -10.08 20.60 -43.33
C HIS A 554 -9.22 19.85 -42.29
N ARG A 555 -8.12 20.49 -41.86
CA ARG A 555 -7.24 19.92 -40.84
C ARG A 555 -7.76 20.23 -39.45
N VAL A 556 -7.79 19.23 -38.60
CA VAL A 556 -8.03 19.34 -37.15
C VAL A 556 -6.84 18.78 -36.40
N GLU A 557 -6.56 19.28 -35.20
CA GLU A 557 -5.53 18.70 -34.34
C GLU A 557 -6.18 17.64 -33.43
N VAL A 558 -5.60 16.44 -33.40
CA VAL A 558 -6.04 15.37 -32.48
C VAL A 558 -4.95 15.15 -31.44
N ALA A 559 -5.18 15.65 -30.24
CA ALA A 559 -4.24 15.61 -29.13
C ALA A 559 -4.77 14.75 -27.97
N ALA A 560 -3.88 14.25 -27.12
CA ALA A 560 -4.25 13.43 -25.96
C ALA A 560 -4.48 14.26 -24.69
N ASN A 561 -5.36 13.77 -23.82
CA ASN A 561 -5.47 14.22 -22.44
C ASN A 561 -4.68 13.25 -21.56
N ILE A 562 -3.79 13.76 -20.74
CA ILE A 562 -2.87 12.93 -19.93
C ILE A 562 -2.82 13.40 -18.48
N GLY A 563 -2.42 12.48 -17.59
CA GLY A 563 -2.20 12.74 -16.16
C GLY A 563 -0.84 12.25 -15.67
N SER A 564 0.06 11.79 -16.54
CA SER A 564 1.38 11.32 -16.13
C SER A 564 2.42 11.39 -17.27
N LEU A 565 3.71 11.28 -16.90
CA LEU A 565 4.80 11.11 -17.87
C LEU A 565 4.70 9.80 -18.67
N ALA A 566 4.12 8.75 -18.09
CA ALA A 566 3.94 7.48 -18.79
C ALA A 566 2.96 7.65 -19.96
N ASP A 567 1.83 8.32 -19.72
CA ASP A 567 0.82 8.62 -20.73
C ASP A 567 1.45 9.42 -21.89
N ALA A 568 2.29 10.42 -21.58
CA ALA A 568 2.97 11.25 -22.58
C ALA A 568 3.81 10.43 -23.57
N ARG A 569 4.46 9.35 -23.09
CA ARG A 569 5.26 8.44 -23.94
C ARG A 569 4.39 7.60 -24.87
N GLU A 570 3.13 7.36 -24.51
CA GLU A 570 2.20 6.56 -25.31
C GLU A 570 1.52 7.36 -26.41
N VAL A 571 1.35 8.68 -26.20
CA VAL A 571 0.69 9.58 -27.16
C VAL A 571 1.26 9.41 -28.57
N LEU A 572 2.58 9.36 -28.69
CA LEU A 572 3.25 9.20 -30.00
C LEU A 572 2.92 7.87 -30.66
N GLY A 573 2.88 6.77 -29.90
CA GLY A 573 2.57 5.43 -30.39
C GLY A 573 1.10 5.27 -30.82
N LEU A 574 0.21 6.11 -30.28
CA LEU A 574 -1.21 6.17 -30.65
C LEU A 574 -1.52 7.24 -31.70
N GLY A 575 -0.49 7.90 -32.25
CA GLY A 575 -0.66 8.89 -33.32
C GLY A 575 -1.04 10.30 -32.87
N GLY A 576 -1.12 10.59 -31.56
CA GLY A 576 -1.57 11.89 -31.05
C GLY A 576 -0.64 13.05 -31.44
N GLU A 577 -1.18 14.09 -32.06
CA GLU A 577 -0.42 15.25 -32.58
C GLU A 577 0.16 16.16 -31.49
N GLY A 578 -0.16 15.89 -30.22
CA GLY A 578 0.37 16.56 -29.04
C GLY A 578 -0.44 16.18 -27.80
N VAL A 579 -0.29 16.99 -26.75
CA VAL A 579 -1.09 16.91 -25.53
C VAL A 579 -1.98 18.15 -25.45
N GLY A 580 -3.28 17.96 -25.58
CA GLY A 580 -4.28 19.02 -25.51
C GLY A 580 -4.66 19.40 -24.06
N LEU A 581 -4.36 18.52 -23.11
CA LEU A 581 -4.53 18.75 -21.69
C LEU A 581 -3.60 17.85 -20.89
N LEU A 582 -2.60 18.44 -20.24
CA LEU A 582 -1.93 17.84 -19.09
C LEU A 582 -2.65 18.31 -17.83
N ARG A 583 -3.27 17.36 -17.13
CA ARG A 583 -3.81 17.54 -15.79
C ARG A 583 -2.64 17.59 -14.80
N SER A 584 -2.41 18.71 -14.12
CA SER A 584 -1.26 18.85 -13.23
C SER A 584 -1.51 18.28 -11.84
N GLU A 585 -2.74 17.92 -11.48
CA GLU A 585 -3.15 17.58 -10.12
C GLU A 585 -2.38 16.37 -9.55
N PHE A 586 -1.96 15.43 -10.39
CA PHE A 586 -1.16 14.27 -9.95
C PHE A 586 0.17 14.65 -9.27
N LEU A 587 0.71 15.85 -9.56
CA LEU A 587 1.93 16.35 -8.90
C LEU A 587 1.68 16.86 -7.48
N PHE A 588 0.44 17.22 -7.19
CA PHE A 588 0.01 17.89 -5.96
C PHE A 588 -0.76 16.94 -5.05
N MET A 589 -1.49 15.97 -5.61
CA MET A 589 -2.28 15.01 -4.83
C MET A 589 -1.41 13.93 -4.16
N GLU A 590 -1.92 13.39 -3.05
CA GLU A 590 -1.30 12.29 -2.29
C GLU A 590 0.09 12.61 -1.68
N ARG A 591 0.31 13.88 -1.30
CA ARG A 591 1.56 14.34 -0.69
C ARG A 591 1.31 15.11 0.61
N ALA A 592 2.32 15.14 1.47
CA ALA A 592 2.29 15.90 2.74
C ALA A 592 2.65 17.38 2.56
N THR A 593 3.36 17.73 1.48
CA THR A 593 3.81 19.10 1.18
C THR A 593 3.63 19.40 -0.31
N ALA A 594 3.45 20.68 -0.64
CA ALA A 594 3.36 21.12 -2.03
C ALA A 594 4.64 20.73 -2.80
N PRO A 595 4.51 20.28 -4.07
CA PRO A 595 5.66 20.03 -4.92
C PRO A 595 6.46 21.33 -5.08
N ASP A 596 7.77 21.24 -4.86
CA ASP A 596 8.63 22.40 -5.09
C ASP A 596 8.80 22.70 -6.59
N GLU A 597 9.43 23.83 -6.90
CA GLU A 597 9.63 24.24 -8.30
C GLU A 597 10.45 23.22 -9.11
N GLU A 598 11.46 22.60 -8.49
CA GLU A 598 12.40 21.72 -9.18
C GLU A 598 11.73 20.39 -9.53
N GLU A 599 10.96 19.83 -8.60
CA GLU A 599 10.14 18.63 -8.83
C GLU A 599 9.12 18.85 -9.96
N GLN A 600 8.43 20.00 -9.96
CA GLN A 600 7.50 20.36 -11.01
C GLN A 600 8.22 20.54 -12.35
N PHE A 601 9.35 21.25 -12.35
CA PHE A 601 10.16 21.50 -13.54
C PHE A 601 10.63 20.18 -14.18
N GLU A 602 11.24 19.28 -13.41
CA GLU A 602 11.73 18.00 -13.94
C GLU A 602 10.60 17.15 -14.52
N THR A 603 9.42 17.18 -13.90
CA THR A 603 8.24 16.48 -14.42
C THR A 603 7.75 17.08 -15.74
N TYR A 604 7.55 18.40 -15.79
CA TYR A 604 7.08 19.07 -17.00
C TYR A 604 8.10 18.99 -18.13
N ARG A 605 9.40 19.10 -17.82
CA ARG A 605 10.51 18.88 -18.75
C ARG A 605 10.46 17.47 -19.34
N GLY A 606 10.36 16.45 -18.49
CA GLY A 606 10.30 15.06 -18.94
C GLY A 606 9.12 14.82 -19.90
N ILE A 607 7.97 15.45 -19.65
CA ILE A 607 6.80 15.38 -20.52
C ILE A 607 7.05 16.10 -21.85
N ALA A 608 7.59 17.32 -21.81
CA ALA A 608 7.89 18.11 -23.01
C ALA A 608 8.91 17.41 -23.92
N GLU A 609 9.97 16.84 -23.35
CA GLU A 609 10.98 16.06 -24.07
C GLU A 609 10.38 14.77 -24.69
N ALA A 610 9.51 14.06 -23.95
CA ALA A 610 8.87 12.84 -24.43
C ALA A 610 8.00 13.05 -25.68
N LEU A 611 7.46 14.25 -25.86
CA LEU A 611 6.61 14.60 -27.01
C LEU A 611 7.38 14.95 -28.27
N SER A 612 8.73 14.94 -28.23
CA SER A 612 9.60 15.11 -29.41
C SER A 612 9.27 16.35 -30.26
N GLY A 613 8.99 17.48 -29.58
CA GLY A 613 8.65 18.75 -30.22
C GLY A 613 7.16 18.97 -30.54
N ARG A 614 6.29 18.00 -30.26
CA ARG A 614 4.82 18.21 -30.29
C ARG A 614 4.37 19.07 -29.11
N PRO A 615 3.29 19.87 -29.27
CA PRO A 615 2.85 20.78 -28.21
C PRO A 615 2.30 20.05 -26.99
N VAL A 616 2.48 20.65 -25.81
CA VAL A 616 1.81 20.27 -24.56
C VAL A 616 1.12 21.48 -23.95
N ILE A 617 -0.17 21.33 -23.68
CA ILE A 617 -0.97 22.32 -22.96
C ILE A 617 -1.02 21.90 -21.49
N ILE A 618 -0.29 22.61 -20.64
CA ILE A 618 -0.28 22.38 -19.19
C ILE A 618 -1.38 23.21 -18.54
N ARG A 619 -2.36 22.53 -17.96
CA ARG A 619 -3.37 23.19 -17.13
C ARG A 619 -2.76 23.49 -15.78
N THR A 620 -2.87 24.72 -15.30
CA THR A 620 -2.49 25.05 -13.92
C THR A 620 -3.40 24.30 -12.94
N LEU A 621 -2.98 24.22 -11.69
CA LEU A 621 -3.66 23.45 -10.65
C LEU A 621 -5.18 23.72 -10.59
N ASP A 622 -6.00 22.70 -10.87
CA ASP A 622 -7.46 22.74 -10.72
C ASP A 622 -7.90 21.92 -9.49
N VAL A 623 -7.71 22.55 -8.32
CA VAL A 623 -8.18 22.05 -7.03
C VAL A 623 -9.13 23.06 -6.39
N GLY A 624 -10.02 22.57 -5.54
CA GLY A 624 -10.97 23.36 -4.78
C GLY A 624 -11.41 22.58 -3.53
N GLY A 625 -12.49 23.00 -2.88
CA GLY A 625 -13.00 22.31 -1.69
C GLY A 625 -13.43 20.85 -1.93
N ASP A 626 -13.61 20.43 -3.19
CA ASP A 626 -13.90 19.04 -3.61
C ASP A 626 -12.64 18.16 -3.71
N LYS A 627 -11.46 18.78 -3.83
CA LYS A 627 -10.14 18.12 -3.94
C LYS A 627 -9.15 18.75 -2.95
N PRO A 628 -9.37 18.57 -1.64
CA PRO A 628 -8.58 19.23 -0.62
C PRO A 628 -7.11 18.78 -0.66
N LEU A 629 -6.19 19.73 -0.55
CA LEU A 629 -4.75 19.47 -0.41
C LEU A 629 -4.33 19.74 1.04
N SER A 630 -3.66 18.78 1.67
CA SER A 630 -3.27 18.82 3.10
C SER A 630 -2.47 20.07 3.50
N TYR A 631 -1.65 20.58 2.59
CA TYR A 631 -0.77 21.73 2.77
C TYR A 631 -1.36 23.05 2.22
N LEU A 632 -2.55 23.01 1.62
CA LEU A 632 -3.27 24.17 1.10
C LEU A 632 -4.70 24.16 1.65
N PRO A 633 -4.90 24.62 2.91
CA PRO A 633 -6.22 24.61 3.53
C PRO A 633 -7.13 25.61 2.83
N ILE A 634 -8.09 25.08 2.06
CA ILE A 634 -9.21 25.83 1.48
C ILE A 634 -10.39 25.71 2.45
N PRO A 635 -11.04 26.80 2.87
CA PRO A 635 -12.18 26.74 3.77
C PRO A 635 -13.30 25.85 3.21
N LYS A 636 -14.02 25.14 4.09
CA LYS A 636 -15.15 24.32 3.68
C LYS A 636 -16.29 25.21 3.16
N GLU A 637 -16.77 24.92 1.97
CA GLU A 637 -17.88 25.62 1.33
C GLU A 637 -19.11 24.70 1.23
N ASP A 638 -20.30 25.30 1.26
CA ASP A 638 -21.55 24.55 1.07
C ASP A 638 -21.62 23.90 -0.33
N ASN A 639 -21.01 24.56 -1.33
CA ASN A 639 -20.95 24.08 -2.72
C ASN A 639 -19.52 24.25 -3.28
N PRO A 640 -18.63 23.28 -3.03
CA PRO A 640 -17.23 23.36 -3.47
C PRO A 640 -17.05 23.52 -4.98
N PHE A 641 -17.93 22.91 -5.78
CA PHE A 641 -17.90 23.05 -7.24
C PHE A 641 -18.16 24.48 -7.73
N LEU A 642 -18.86 25.30 -6.95
CA LEU A 642 -19.20 26.69 -7.28
C LEU A 642 -18.33 27.71 -6.54
N GLY A 643 -17.42 27.26 -5.69
CA GLY A 643 -16.69 28.07 -4.74
C GLY A 643 -15.26 28.41 -5.14
N GLU A 644 -14.35 28.37 -4.17
CA GLU A 644 -12.91 28.63 -4.31
C GLU A 644 -12.21 27.43 -4.95
N ARG A 645 -12.16 27.43 -6.30
CA ARG A 645 -11.58 26.35 -7.11
C ARG A 645 -10.74 26.90 -8.27
N GLY A 646 -9.73 26.13 -8.69
CA GLY A 646 -8.95 26.36 -9.89
C GLY A 646 -8.13 27.64 -9.81
N LEU A 647 -8.23 28.48 -10.86
CA LEU A 647 -7.44 29.72 -10.89
C LEU A 647 -7.70 30.62 -9.67
N ARG A 648 -8.91 30.62 -9.11
CA ARG A 648 -9.25 31.45 -7.93
C ARG A 648 -8.35 31.13 -6.74
N VAL A 649 -8.10 29.85 -6.47
CA VAL A 649 -7.16 29.40 -5.44
C VAL A 649 -5.75 29.91 -5.75
N GLY A 650 -5.33 29.82 -7.01
CA GLY A 650 -4.01 30.33 -7.45
C GLY A 650 -3.86 31.84 -7.29
N LEU A 651 -4.93 32.62 -7.47
CA LEU A 651 -4.94 34.08 -7.28
C LEU A 651 -4.96 34.47 -5.80
N GLU A 652 -5.70 33.74 -4.97
CA GLU A 652 -5.78 33.94 -3.52
C GLU A 652 -4.52 33.39 -2.79
N ARG A 653 -3.79 32.47 -3.43
CA ARG A 653 -2.51 31.91 -2.97
C ARG A 653 -1.43 32.04 -4.06
N PRO A 654 -0.95 33.27 -4.35
CA PRO A 654 -0.08 33.53 -5.49
C PRO A 654 1.22 32.74 -5.52
N GLU A 655 1.78 32.36 -4.37
CA GLU A 655 3.07 31.63 -4.35
C GLU A 655 2.97 30.23 -4.96
N ILE A 656 1.82 29.56 -4.84
CA ILE A 656 1.60 28.25 -5.48
C ILE A 656 1.52 28.42 -6.99
N LEU A 657 0.75 29.41 -7.45
CA LEU A 657 0.62 29.73 -8.85
C LEU A 657 1.97 30.17 -9.44
N ARG A 658 2.72 31.05 -8.75
CA ARG A 658 4.05 31.51 -9.18
C ARG A 658 5.04 30.35 -9.28
N THR A 659 5.08 29.46 -8.30
CA THR A 659 5.97 28.29 -8.31
C THR A 659 5.66 27.39 -9.51
N GLN A 660 4.37 27.10 -9.74
CA GLN A 660 3.96 26.30 -10.89
C GLN A 660 4.27 26.99 -12.23
N LEU A 661 3.99 28.29 -12.35
CA LEU A 661 4.27 29.05 -13.57
C LEU A 661 5.77 29.15 -13.86
N ARG A 662 6.63 29.31 -12.84
CA ARG A 662 8.09 29.26 -13.02
C ARG A 662 8.54 27.90 -13.56
N ALA A 663 8.05 26.81 -12.98
CA ALA A 663 8.35 25.46 -13.45
C ALA A 663 7.92 25.23 -14.91
N ILE A 664 6.69 25.65 -15.28
CA ILE A 664 6.17 25.58 -16.66
C ILE A 664 7.03 26.41 -17.62
N LEU A 665 7.36 27.65 -17.24
CA LEU A 665 8.21 28.55 -18.02
C LEU A 665 9.62 27.97 -18.24
N ARG A 666 10.23 27.38 -17.22
CA ARG A 666 11.53 26.70 -17.35
C ARG A 666 11.43 25.48 -18.28
N ALA A 667 10.37 24.70 -18.18
CA ALA A 667 10.15 23.54 -19.06
C ALA A 667 9.95 23.92 -20.53
N SER A 668 9.48 25.14 -20.83
CA SER A 668 9.30 25.63 -22.21
C SER A 668 10.60 25.72 -23.03
N ALA A 669 11.77 25.67 -22.39
CA ALA A 669 13.05 25.59 -23.09
C ALA A 669 13.32 24.21 -23.74
N PHE A 670 12.54 23.18 -23.37
CA PHE A 670 12.76 21.79 -23.78
C PHE A 670 11.68 21.25 -24.73
N GLY A 671 10.68 22.05 -25.08
CA GLY A 671 9.62 21.69 -26.02
C GLY A 671 8.57 22.78 -26.19
N THR A 672 7.56 22.54 -27.02
CA THR A 672 6.47 23.50 -27.24
C THR A 672 5.46 23.44 -26.12
N VAL A 673 5.66 24.26 -25.08
CA VAL A 673 4.80 24.31 -23.89
C VAL A 673 3.83 25.49 -24.00
N ARG A 674 2.56 25.23 -23.69
CA ARG A 674 1.49 26.21 -23.53
C ARG A 674 0.92 26.10 -22.12
N VAL A 675 0.41 27.20 -21.58
CA VAL A 675 -0.25 27.22 -20.27
C VAL A 675 -1.73 27.50 -20.43
N MET A 676 -2.55 26.86 -19.61
CA MET A 676 -3.99 27.06 -19.59
C MET A 676 -4.50 27.23 -18.16
N PHE A 677 -5.34 28.22 -17.95
CA PHE A 677 -5.95 28.49 -16.64
C PHE A 677 -7.35 27.87 -16.53
N PRO A 678 -7.64 27.07 -15.49
CA PRO A 678 -8.97 26.51 -15.22
C PRO A 678 -9.87 27.51 -14.47
N MET A 679 -11.19 27.29 -14.52
CA MET A 679 -12.22 27.97 -13.74
C MET A 679 -12.22 29.50 -13.90
N VAL A 680 -11.87 30.00 -15.10
CA VAL A 680 -11.89 31.44 -15.40
C VAL A 680 -13.32 31.90 -15.64
N GLY A 681 -13.84 32.78 -14.79
CA GLY A 681 -15.19 33.34 -14.89
C GLY A 681 -15.20 34.81 -15.30
N LEU A 682 -14.17 35.57 -14.92
CA LEU A 682 -14.06 37.00 -15.13
C LEU A 682 -12.82 37.36 -15.95
N LEU A 683 -12.92 38.44 -16.74
CA LEU A 683 -11.79 38.93 -17.54
C LEU A 683 -10.64 39.45 -16.66
N SER A 684 -10.96 39.97 -15.47
CA SER A 684 -9.96 40.39 -14.49
C SER A 684 -9.09 39.22 -14.01
N GLU A 685 -9.68 38.04 -13.76
CA GLU A 685 -8.94 36.85 -13.32
C GLU A 685 -7.90 36.44 -14.37
N LEU A 686 -8.25 36.46 -15.66
CA LEU A 686 -7.30 36.20 -16.75
C LEU A 686 -6.17 37.23 -16.77
N ARG A 687 -6.49 38.53 -16.62
CA ARG A 687 -5.49 39.60 -16.61
C ARG A 687 -4.51 39.45 -15.45
N ASP A 688 -5.02 39.13 -14.27
CA ASP A 688 -4.20 38.92 -13.07
C ASP A 688 -3.28 37.71 -13.25
N ALA A 689 -3.80 36.60 -13.77
CA ALA A 689 -3.00 35.41 -14.06
C ALA A 689 -1.91 35.66 -15.12
N ARG A 690 -2.24 36.37 -16.21
CA ARG A 690 -1.26 36.77 -17.24
C ARG A 690 -0.21 37.74 -16.69
N ALA A 691 -0.58 38.63 -15.78
CA ALA A 691 0.36 39.54 -15.13
C ALA A 691 1.36 38.77 -14.25
N ILE A 692 0.90 37.76 -13.50
CA ILE A 692 1.79 36.89 -12.72
C ILE A 692 2.73 36.10 -13.65
N LEU A 693 2.20 35.51 -14.73
CA LEU A 693 2.99 34.79 -15.73
C LEU A 693 4.09 35.69 -16.33
N GLU A 694 3.75 36.91 -16.74
CA GLU A 694 4.71 37.85 -17.33
C GLU A 694 5.77 38.31 -16.33
N GLN A 695 5.40 38.51 -15.06
CA GLN A 695 6.35 38.84 -13.99
C GLN A 695 7.38 37.71 -13.80
N GLU A 696 6.93 36.46 -13.70
CA GLU A 696 7.83 35.32 -13.54
C GLU A 696 8.66 35.06 -14.80
N ARG A 697 8.08 35.24 -15.99
CA ARG A 697 8.80 35.17 -17.27
C ARG A 697 9.94 36.19 -17.33
N ALA A 698 9.66 37.45 -16.99
CA ALA A 698 10.64 38.52 -16.98
C ALA A 698 11.76 38.27 -15.95
N ARG A 699 11.42 37.71 -14.77
CA ARG A 699 12.40 37.32 -13.74
C ARG A 699 13.33 36.20 -14.21
N LEU A 700 12.78 35.20 -14.92
CA LEU A 700 13.55 34.06 -15.43
C LEU A 700 14.31 34.38 -16.73
N GLY A 701 13.93 35.44 -17.45
CA GLY A 701 14.55 35.82 -18.71
C GLY A 701 14.24 34.88 -19.88
N VAL A 702 13.11 34.17 -19.84
CA VAL A 702 12.70 33.18 -20.87
C VAL A 702 11.75 33.78 -21.91
N ALA A 703 11.59 33.08 -23.04
CA ALA A 703 10.66 33.49 -24.10
C ALA A 703 9.19 33.43 -23.62
N PRO A 704 8.29 34.27 -24.18
CA PRO A 704 6.86 34.17 -23.90
C PRO A 704 6.29 32.86 -24.46
N ILE A 705 5.31 32.30 -23.75
CA ILE A 705 4.53 31.13 -24.15
C ILE A 705 3.06 31.51 -24.37
N GLU A 706 2.34 30.72 -25.16
CA GLU A 706 0.90 30.92 -25.36
C GLU A 706 0.13 30.61 -24.06
N ALA A 707 -0.78 31.51 -23.67
CA ALA A 707 -1.60 31.42 -22.49
C ALA A 707 -3.09 31.45 -22.84
N GLY A 708 -3.75 30.32 -22.61
CA GLY A 708 -5.18 30.12 -22.88
C GLY A 708 -6.01 29.98 -21.61
N ILE A 709 -7.31 29.78 -21.80
CA ILE A 709 -8.25 29.48 -20.73
C ILE A 709 -9.03 28.21 -21.03
N MET A 710 -9.39 27.48 -19.97
CA MET A 710 -10.42 26.47 -20.06
C MET A 710 -11.79 27.16 -19.99
N VAL A 711 -12.59 27.02 -21.05
CA VAL A 711 -13.95 27.53 -21.13
C VAL A 711 -14.87 26.48 -20.52
N GLU A 712 -15.05 26.60 -19.21
CA GLU A 712 -15.83 25.66 -18.40
C GLU A 712 -16.85 26.35 -17.48
N ILE A 713 -16.77 27.67 -17.34
CA ILE A 713 -17.81 28.47 -16.67
C ILE A 713 -18.73 29.08 -17.75
N PRO A 714 -20.08 28.97 -17.64
CA PRO A 714 -21.00 29.51 -18.62
C PRO A 714 -20.78 31.00 -18.93
N ALA A 715 -20.39 31.80 -17.92
CA ALA A 715 -20.03 33.20 -18.10
C ALA A 715 -18.87 33.41 -19.09
N ALA A 716 -17.85 32.53 -19.08
CA ALA A 716 -16.74 32.59 -20.03
C ALA A 716 -17.20 32.27 -21.46
N ALA A 717 -18.10 31.30 -21.63
CA ALA A 717 -18.69 30.98 -22.93
C ALA A 717 -19.52 32.15 -23.50
N LEU A 718 -20.35 32.79 -22.66
CA LEU A 718 -21.15 33.96 -23.05
C LEU A 718 -20.27 35.17 -23.39
N MET A 719 -19.11 35.31 -22.75
CA MET A 719 -18.15 36.38 -22.98
C MET A 719 -16.98 35.98 -23.90
N ALA A 720 -17.08 34.87 -24.63
CA ALA A 720 -15.96 34.32 -25.41
C ALA A 720 -15.34 35.35 -26.37
N ALA A 721 -16.13 36.22 -27.00
CA ALA A 721 -15.63 37.28 -27.87
C ALA A 721 -14.74 38.31 -27.16
N ARG A 722 -14.93 38.53 -25.86
CA ARG A 722 -14.08 39.40 -25.04
C ARG A 722 -12.82 38.66 -24.59
N PHE A 723 -12.98 37.43 -24.11
CA PHE A 723 -11.83 36.60 -23.74
C PHE A 723 -10.89 36.33 -24.93
N ALA A 724 -11.42 36.17 -26.15
CA ALA A 724 -10.61 35.90 -27.35
C ALA A 724 -9.71 37.07 -27.77
N GLN A 725 -9.90 38.26 -27.20
CA GLN A 725 -9.00 39.41 -27.40
C GLN A 725 -7.76 39.32 -26.51
N GLU A 726 -7.77 38.48 -25.46
CA GLU A 726 -6.73 38.42 -24.43
C GLU A 726 -6.19 37.01 -24.16
N ALA A 727 -6.93 35.95 -24.50
CA ALA A 727 -6.49 34.56 -24.42
C ALA A 727 -5.96 34.11 -25.79
N ASP A 728 -4.83 33.41 -25.81
CA ASP A 728 -4.20 32.95 -27.06
C ASP A 728 -4.96 31.75 -27.67
N PHE A 729 -5.65 30.97 -26.83
CA PHE A 729 -6.51 29.86 -27.26
C PHE A 729 -7.60 29.55 -26.21
N PHE A 730 -8.57 28.74 -26.60
CA PHE A 730 -9.60 28.16 -25.72
C PHE A 730 -9.53 26.64 -25.74
N SER A 731 -9.81 26.02 -24.59
CA SER A 731 -10.14 24.60 -24.48
C SER A 731 -11.48 24.46 -23.76
N ILE A 732 -12.46 23.79 -24.36
CA ILE A 732 -13.81 23.70 -23.77
C ILE A 732 -13.85 22.52 -22.79
N GLY A 733 -14.00 22.82 -21.50
CA GLY A 733 -14.17 21.82 -20.45
C GLY A 733 -15.63 21.38 -20.36
N THR A 734 -16.08 20.47 -21.23
CA THR A 734 -17.51 20.12 -21.35
C THR A 734 -18.10 19.49 -20.09
N ASN A 735 -17.29 18.83 -19.25
CA ASN A 735 -17.75 18.21 -18.01
C ASN A 735 -18.28 19.28 -17.05
N ASP A 736 -17.43 20.23 -16.68
CA ASP A 736 -17.76 21.33 -15.78
C ASP A 736 -18.71 22.35 -16.44
N LEU A 737 -18.68 22.52 -17.78
CA LEU A 737 -19.63 23.40 -18.48
C LEU A 737 -21.07 22.85 -18.52
N THR A 738 -21.22 21.53 -18.53
CA THR A 738 -22.53 20.85 -18.55
C THR A 738 -23.13 20.79 -17.15
N GLN A 739 -22.26 20.61 -16.15
CA GLN A 739 -22.60 20.69 -14.73
C GLN A 739 -23.14 22.07 -14.37
#